data_AF-A0A8T0RTQ3-F1
#
_entry.id   AF-A0A8T0RTQ3-F1
#
_cell.length_a   1.000
_cell.length_b   1.000
_cell.length_c   1.000
_cell.angle_alpha   90.00
_cell.angle_beta   90.00
_cell.angle_gamma   90.00
#
_symmetry.space_group_name_H-M   'P 1'
#
loop_
_entity.id
_entity.type
_entity.pdbx_description
1 polymer ?
#
loop_
_entity_poly.entity_id
_entity_poly.type
_entity_poly.pdbx_seq_one_letter_code
_entity_poly.pdbx_strand_id
1 'polypeptide(L)'
;MRSYYYFLVLAMIACLSSWTTTTTLADPRATVVREFCNKTRDDGPGAVWANNFVVAFDNVNSDLEQKGWGITSVGQDPITFYALVQCLEDLSKVDCTLCYSEIRSLLPKCYPEIGGRIYLDGCFMRYANYSFFDEVMDSLDTSVCSSSNHSSDQQGYSSAVNTVLSNVTTLAVKSNKGFAVSSAFRSMEVAAYALGQCWENLNTSSCAACLSAAAASVAKCAPAEEGRALFAGCFIRYSTAPFWNSENSVSRFSSKKLVVLLTVLSSSVGVILVLIFSVLAWQKKKARQTSERSLRDLYGSELPARISQSGLNFSYKDLKKATCSFDLAYKIGQGSNGTVYKAILPGGNEVAAKRLFLNTKQCIDQFFNEVDVISQVRHKNLVKLLGCSVDGPESFLIYEYHFNRSLDLFIFADDQNRHLDWKQRFDIIYGIAEGLCYLHEESETRIIHRDIKASNVLLDQKLKPKITDFGLARVLCGDRTHLTTGIAGTVGYMAPEYVVHGHLTNKADVYSFGVLVIEIVTGKRCCGSTGSHSGHSLLAEVWHNYMANTVEKIVDARLRQQVGALEEITRVVQVGLLCTQANPDERPAMSRVVELLRDRDGARGDAGFVLGGPPFFEVDVAGGAGCNEDEASTLLQ
;
A
#
# COMPACT_ATOMS: atom_id res chain seq x y z
N MET A 1 57.86 -8.69 -15.13
CA MET A 1 56.96 -9.78 -15.59
C MET A 1 56.41 -10.65 -14.47
N ARG A 2 57.18 -11.03 -13.43
CA ARG A 2 56.66 -11.85 -12.30
C ARG A 2 55.55 -11.17 -11.46
N SER A 3 55.63 -9.88 -11.15
CA SER A 3 54.57 -9.20 -10.37
C SER A 3 53.23 -9.06 -11.09
N TYR A 4 53.23 -9.02 -12.43
CA TYR A 4 52.00 -8.93 -13.23
C TYR A 4 51.22 -10.25 -13.22
N TYR A 5 51.95 -11.37 -13.14
CA TYR A 5 51.35 -12.71 -13.06
C TYR A 5 50.68 -12.96 -11.70
N TYR A 6 51.29 -12.49 -10.60
CA TYR A 6 50.67 -12.56 -9.27
C TYR A 6 49.41 -11.70 -9.17
N PHE A 7 49.39 -10.52 -9.80
CA PHE A 7 48.22 -9.65 -9.83
C PHE A 7 47.07 -10.25 -10.65
N LEU A 8 47.38 -10.90 -11.78
CA LEU A 8 46.39 -11.62 -12.59
C LEU A 8 45.84 -12.86 -11.90
N VAL A 9 46.68 -13.61 -11.17
CA VAL A 9 46.24 -14.78 -10.40
C VAL A 9 45.38 -14.37 -9.21
N LEU A 10 45.73 -13.30 -8.50
CA LEU A 10 44.90 -12.76 -7.40
C LEU A 10 43.57 -12.17 -7.92
N ALA A 11 43.58 -11.51 -9.08
CA ALA A 11 42.35 -11.01 -9.72
C ALA A 11 41.46 -12.15 -10.22
N MET A 12 42.03 -13.26 -10.69
CA MET A 12 41.29 -14.47 -11.07
C MET A 12 40.71 -15.20 -9.86
N ILE A 13 41.44 -15.28 -8.75
CA ILE A 13 40.92 -15.86 -7.48
C ILE A 13 39.81 -14.99 -6.90
N ALA A 14 39.92 -13.65 -6.99
CA ALA A 14 38.88 -12.71 -6.57
C ALA A 14 37.65 -12.73 -7.51
N CYS A 15 37.83 -12.99 -8.80
CA CYS A 15 36.72 -13.21 -9.74
C CYS A 15 36.05 -14.58 -9.54
N LEU A 16 36.81 -15.62 -9.18
CA LEU A 16 36.26 -16.95 -8.90
C LEU A 16 35.54 -17.00 -7.54
N SER A 17 35.97 -16.22 -6.54
CA SER A 17 35.27 -16.10 -5.26
C SER A 17 34.03 -15.20 -5.31
N SER A 18 33.90 -14.35 -6.33
CA SER A 18 32.68 -13.55 -6.59
C SER A 18 31.67 -14.25 -7.50
N TRP A 19 31.99 -15.46 -7.99
CA TRP A 19 31.10 -16.31 -8.80
C TRP A 19 30.58 -17.55 -8.05
N THR A 20 30.83 -17.66 -6.75
CA THR A 20 30.24 -18.71 -5.89
C THR A 20 29.04 -18.23 -5.07
N THR A 21 28.57 -17.00 -5.24
CA THR A 21 27.24 -16.60 -4.77
C THR A 21 26.23 -16.88 -5.87
N THR A 22 25.84 -18.14 -6.00
CA THR A 22 24.54 -18.48 -6.59
C THR A 22 23.50 -17.69 -5.80
N THR A 23 22.99 -16.63 -6.40
CA THR A 23 21.78 -15.97 -5.92
C THR A 23 20.68 -17.00 -6.04
N THR A 24 20.32 -17.63 -4.92
CA THR A 24 19.11 -18.42 -4.80
C THR A 24 17.96 -17.50 -5.21
N LEU A 25 17.30 -17.82 -6.33
CA LEU A 25 16.02 -17.19 -6.65
C LEU A 25 15.10 -17.46 -5.46
N ALA A 26 14.72 -16.40 -4.74
CA ALA A 26 13.73 -16.47 -3.69
C ALA A 26 12.42 -16.97 -4.30
N ASP A 27 11.89 -18.08 -3.79
CA ASP A 27 10.58 -18.61 -4.16
C ASP A 27 9.72 -18.67 -2.88
N PRO A 28 8.94 -17.61 -2.61
CA PRO A 28 8.10 -17.56 -1.42
C PRO A 28 6.93 -18.54 -1.47
N ARG A 29 6.68 -19.20 -2.61
CA ARG A 29 5.52 -20.07 -2.84
C ARG A 29 4.20 -19.40 -2.40
N ALA A 30 4.05 -18.13 -2.74
CA ALA A 30 2.92 -17.28 -2.34
C ALA A 30 1.62 -17.50 -3.16
N THR A 31 1.54 -18.59 -3.95
CA THR A 31 0.33 -18.92 -4.71
C THR A 31 -0.82 -19.26 -3.78
N VAL A 32 -1.93 -18.55 -3.93
CA VAL A 32 -3.17 -18.82 -3.16
C VAL A 32 -3.76 -20.15 -3.57
N VAL A 33 -3.85 -21.07 -2.62
CA VAL A 33 -4.54 -22.35 -2.80
C VAL A 33 -6.02 -22.19 -2.51
N ARG A 34 -6.36 -21.61 -1.35
CA ARG A 34 -7.75 -21.35 -0.96
C ARG A 34 -7.86 -20.33 0.16
N GLU A 35 -8.94 -19.57 0.14
CA GLU A 35 -9.33 -18.59 1.15
C GLU A 35 -10.76 -18.87 1.61
N PHE A 36 -11.01 -18.71 2.92
CA PHE A 36 -12.31 -18.81 3.56
C PHE A 36 -12.53 -17.58 4.44
N CYS A 37 -13.69 -16.93 4.31
CA CYS A 37 -14.14 -15.88 5.22
C CYS A 37 -15.45 -16.33 5.90
N ASN A 38 -15.54 -16.20 7.22
CA ASN A 38 -16.67 -16.69 8.01
C ASN A 38 -17.82 -15.67 8.04
N LYS A 39 -18.92 -15.95 7.33
CA LYS A 39 -20.06 -15.02 7.09
C LYS A 39 -21.02 -14.78 8.26
N THR A 40 -20.56 -14.88 9.50
CA THR A 40 -21.42 -14.60 10.66
C THR A 40 -21.47 -13.10 10.88
N ARG A 41 -22.60 -12.50 10.48
CA ARG A 41 -22.98 -11.12 10.73
C ARG A 41 -23.13 -10.92 12.24
N ASP A 42 -22.22 -10.17 12.85
CA ASP A 42 -22.38 -9.69 14.21
C ASP A 42 -22.20 -8.17 14.21
N ASP A 43 -23.19 -7.46 14.76
CA ASP A 43 -23.33 -6.00 14.74
C ASP A 43 -22.48 -5.32 15.85
N GLY A 44 -21.37 -5.96 16.24
CA GLY A 44 -20.44 -5.49 17.28
C GLY A 44 -19.54 -4.32 16.83
N PRO A 45 -18.87 -3.63 17.77
CA PRO A 45 -18.16 -2.36 17.51
C PRO A 45 -16.96 -2.58 16.57
N GLY A 46 -17.20 -2.43 15.26
CA GLY A 46 -16.26 -2.76 14.19
C GLY A 46 -14.91 -2.05 14.26
N ALA A 47 -14.80 -0.93 14.98
CA ALA A 47 -13.54 -0.24 15.24
C ALA A 47 -12.63 -1.00 16.23
N VAL A 48 -13.19 -1.64 17.26
CA VAL A 48 -12.41 -2.42 18.24
C VAL A 48 -11.90 -3.71 17.59
N TRP A 49 -12.75 -4.37 16.80
CA TRP A 49 -12.34 -5.56 16.03
C TRP A 49 -11.24 -5.24 15.02
N ALA A 50 -11.35 -4.12 14.30
CA ALA A 50 -10.32 -3.67 13.37
C ALA A 50 -8.99 -3.33 14.06
N ASN A 51 -9.03 -2.70 15.24
CA ASN A 51 -7.82 -2.42 16.01
C ASN A 51 -7.15 -3.71 16.51
N ASN A 52 -7.94 -4.65 17.05
CA ASN A 52 -7.42 -5.95 17.50
C ASN A 52 -6.83 -6.76 16.33
N PHE A 53 -7.45 -6.67 15.14
CA PHE A 53 -6.93 -7.27 13.91
C PHE A 53 -5.54 -6.72 13.55
N VAL A 54 -5.35 -5.40 13.52
CA VAL A 54 -4.05 -4.78 13.18
C VAL A 54 -2.97 -5.20 14.17
N VAL A 55 -3.26 -5.10 15.48
CA VAL A 55 -2.32 -5.47 16.54
C VAL A 55 -1.97 -6.96 16.48
N ALA A 56 -2.95 -7.84 16.24
CA ALA A 56 -2.72 -9.27 16.13
C ALA A 56 -1.80 -9.62 14.95
N PHE A 57 -2.00 -8.99 13.79
CA PHE A 57 -1.15 -9.18 12.60
C PHE A 57 0.28 -8.69 12.81
N ASP A 58 0.48 -7.64 13.59
CA ASP A 58 1.83 -7.15 13.94
C ASP A 58 2.52 -8.08 14.95
N ASN A 59 1.77 -8.59 15.95
CA ASN A 59 2.29 -9.56 16.92
C ASN A 59 2.78 -10.84 16.23
N VAL A 60 1.94 -11.44 15.38
CA VAL A 60 2.32 -12.68 14.70
C VAL A 60 3.41 -12.47 13.65
N ASN A 61 3.55 -11.26 13.08
CA ASN A 61 4.69 -10.94 12.21
C ASN A 61 6.02 -11.05 12.97
N SER A 62 6.07 -10.52 14.19
CA SER A 62 7.29 -10.57 15.01
C SER A 62 7.69 -12.01 15.36
N ASP A 63 6.72 -12.85 15.72
CA ASP A 63 6.96 -14.27 15.98
C ASP A 63 7.37 -15.04 14.72
N LEU A 64 6.73 -14.76 13.58
CA LEU A 64 7.04 -15.38 12.29
C LEU A 64 8.47 -15.06 11.81
N GLU A 65 8.95 -13.83 11.98
CA GLU A 65 10.33 -13.45 11.64
C GLU A 65 11.38 -14.18 12.50
N GLN A 66 11.04 -14.51 13.75
CA GLN A 66 11.96 -15.16 14.69
C GLN A 66 11.93 -16.69 14.55
N LYS A 67 10.73 -17.27 14.48
CA LYS A 67 10.48 -18.71 14.65
C LYS A 67 9.88 -19.39 13.42
N GLY A 68 9.36 -18.62 12.44
CA GLY A 68 8.64 -19.14 11.28
C GLY A 68 7.15 -19.43 11.52
N TRP A 69 6.66 -19.18 12.74
CA TRP A 69 5.25 -19.34 13.13
C TRP A 69 4.93 -18.52 14.38
N GLY A 70 3.64 -18.30 14.67
CA GLY A 70 3.19 -17.61 15.87
C GLY A 70 1.69 -17.76 16.13
N ILE A 71 1.31 -17.60 17.40
CA ILE A 71 -0.09 -17.49 17.84
C ILE A 71 -0.25 -16.25 18.72
N THR A 72 -1.40 -15.59 18.63
CA THR A 72 -1.69 -14.43 19.48
C THR A 72 -3.17 -14.35 19.83
N SER A 73 -3.46 -13.74 20.97
CA SER A 73 -4.80 -13.35 21.39
C SER A 73 -4.79 -11.87 21.77
N VAL A 74 -5.61 -11.04 21.13
CA VAL A 74 -5.65 -9.59 21.34
C VAL A 74 -7.06 -9.15 21.69
N GLY A 75 -7.21 -8.38 22.76
CA GLY A 75 -8.50 -7.92 23.28
C GLY A 75 -8.87 -8.55 24.60
N GLN A 76 -10.06 -8.23 25.09
CA GLN A 76 -10.68 -8.80 26.28
C GLN A 76 -12.09 -9.27 25.93
N ASP A 77 -12.54 -10.33 26.61
CA ASP A 77 -13.88 -10.92 26.46
C ASP A 77 -14.96 -9.82 26.54
N PRO A 78 -15.90 -9.71 25.58
CA PRO A 78 -16.25 -10.69 24.53
C PRO A 78 -15.58 -10.48 23.17
N ILE A 79 -14.67 -9.50 23.02
CA ILE A 79 -14.07 -9.11 21.74
C ILE A 79 -12.59 -9.51 21.71
N THR A 80 -12.34 -10.82 21.80
CA THR A 80 -10.98 -11.38 21.72
C THR A 80 -10.69 -11.89 20.31
N PHE A 81 -9.61 -11.40 19.72
CA PHE A 81 -9.12 -11.79 18.40
C PHE A 81 -8.04 -12.85 18.55
N TYR A 82 -8.25 -14.04 18.00
CA TYR A 82 -7.29 -15.13 18.00
C TYR A 82 -6.69 -15.28 16.61
N ALA A 83 -5.36 -15.40 16.51
CA ALA A 83 -4.67 -15.60 15.23
C ALA A 83 -3.57 -16.66 15.36
N LEU A 84 -3.38 -17.42 14.29
CA LEU A 84 -2.28 -18.38 14.10
C LEU A 84 -1.72 -18.19 12.69
N VAL A 85 -0.40 -18.10 12.59
CA VAL A 85 0.33 -18.08 11.32
C VAL A 85 1.48 -19.07 11.36
N GLN A 86 1.76 -19.75 10.25
CA GLN A 86 2.91 -20.63 10.13
C GLN A 86 3.37 -20.76 8.68
N CYS A 87 4.68 -20.64 8.47
CA CYS A 87 5.33 -20.98 7.21
C CYS A 87 5.62 -22.49 7.14
N LEU A 88 5.73 -23.00 5.91
CA LEU A 88 6.29 -24.33 5.70
C LEU A 88 7.77 -24.34 6.07
N GLU A 89 8.20 -25.39 6.76
CA GLU A 89 9.50 -25.48 7.42
C GLU A 89 10.70 -25.42 6.45
N ASP A 90 10.52 -25.77 5.18
CA ASP A 90 11.57 -25.66 4.16
C ASP A 90 11.77 -24.23 3.61
N LEU A 91 10.93 -23.27 3.97
CA LEU A 91 11.13 -21.88 3.52
C LEU A 91 12.32 -21.22 4.22
N SER A 92 13.12 -20.47 3.46
CA SER A 92 14.07 -19.54 4.05
C SER A 92 13.33 -18.45 4.82
N LYS A 93 14.00 -17.77 5.77
CA LYS A 93 13.39 -16.63 6.49
C LYS A 93 12.84 -15.56 5.54
N VAL A 94 13.57 -15.29 4.45
CA VAL A 94 13.16 -14.32 3.43
C VAL A 94 11.89 -14.78 2.72
N ASP A 95 11.85 -16.04 2.29
CA ASP A 95 10.68 -16.61 1.59
C ASP A 95 9.45 -16.69 2.50
N CYS A 96 9.65 -17.02 3.79
CA CYS A 96 8.60 -17.03 4.80
C CYS A 96 7.99 -15.63 5.01
N THR A 97 8.82 -14.59 5.18
CA THR A 97 8.34 -13.21 5.30
C THR A 97 7.60 -12.74 4.05
N LEU A 98 8.10 -13.08 2.86
CA LEU A 98 7.44 -12.76 1.60
C LEU A 98 6.09 -13.50 1.45
N CYS A 99 6.01 -14.77 1.84
CA CYS A 99 4.75 -15.52 1.84
C CYS A 99 3.73 -14.89 2.80
N TYR A 100 4.16 -14.53 4.01
CA TYR A 100 3.29 -13.83 4.97
C TYR A 100 2.85 -12.44 4.48
N SER A 101 3.70 -11.72 3.75
CA SER A 101 3.35 -10.41 3.17
C SER A 101 2.17 -10.51 2.18
N GLU A 102 2.09 -11.62 1.44
CA GLU A 102 0.95 -11.90 0.56
C GLU A 102 -0.33 -12.13 1.38
N ILE A 103 -0.26 -12.98 2.42
CA ILE A 103 -1.38 -13.19 3.37
C ILE A 103 -1.88 -11.87 3.96
N ARG A 104 -0.96 -10.98 4.39
CA ARG A 104 -1.28 -9.66 4.95
C ARG A 104 -1.97 -8.73 3.94
N SER A 105 -1.79 -8.97 2.64
CA SER A 105 -2.50 -8.23 1.59
C SER A 105 -3.87 -8.82 1.23
N LEU A 106 -4.08 -10.12 1.50
CA LEU A 106 -5.29 -10.86 1.12
C LEU A 106 -6.33 -10.94 2.23
N LEU A 107 -5.95 -11.37 3.44
CA LEU A 107 -6.90 -11.56 4.55
C LEU A 107 -7.70 -10.31 4.97
N PRO A 108 -7.20 -9.06 4.83
CA PRO A 108 -8.03 -7.88 5.08
C PRO A 108 -9.28 -7.82 4.20
N LYS A 109 -9.32 -8.52 3.06
CA LYS A 109 -10.51 -8.63 2.19
C LYS A 109 -11.64 -9.40 2.85
N CYS A 110 -11.35 -10.23 3.86
CA CYS A 110 -12.39 -10.87 4.67
C CYS A 110 -13.11 -9.88 5.59
N TYR A 111 -12.68 -8.62 5.74
CA TYR A 111 -13.45 -7.65 6.53
C TYR A 111 -14.83 -7.37 5.90
N PRO A 112 -15.94 -7.31 6.68
CA PRO A 112 -16.03 -7.25 8.15
C PRO A 112 -16.17 -8.61 8.87
N GLU A 113 -15.85 -9.72 8.23
CA GLU A 113 -16.04 -11.06 8.80
C GLU A 113 -15.14 -11.32 10.01
N ILE A 114 -15.72 -11.94 11.04
CA ILE A 114 -15.08 -12.22 12.34
C ILE A 114 -14.18 -13.46 12.34
N GLY A 115 -13.95 -14.06 11.16
CA GLY A 115 -13.01 -15.15 10.99
C GLY A 115 -12.55 -15.28 9.55
N GLY A 116 -11.30 -15.66 9.38
CA GLY A 116 -10.68 -15.86 8.08
C GLY A 116 -9.64 -16.96 8.12
N ARG A 117 -9.50 -17.71 7.03
CA ARG A 117 -8.51 -18.77 6.87
C ARG A 117 -7.96 -18.76 5.46
N ILE A 118 -6.65 -18.75 5.30
CA ILE A 118 -5.99 -18.77 4.00
C ILE A 118 -4.84 -19.78 3.97
N TYR A 119 -4.74 -20.49 2.85
CA TYR A 119 -3.66 -21.42 2.55
C TYR A 119 -2.94 -20.95 1.29
N LEU A 120 -1.65 -20.64 1.41
CA LEU A 120 -0.73 -20.49 0.29
C LEU A 120 0.13 -21.76 0.16
N ASP A 121 0.78 -21.95 -0.98
CA ASP A 121 1.69 -23.07 -1.19
C ASP A 121 2.92 -23.05 -0.24
N GLY A 122 3.20 -21.92 0.41
CA GLY A 122 4.33 -21.72 1.33
C GLY A 122 3.98 -21.41 2.78
N CYS A 123 2.75 -20.99 3.08
CA CYS A 123 2.37 -20.56 4.43
C CYS A 123 0.85 -20.57 4.64
N PHE A 124 0.45 -20.56 5.91
CA PHE A 124 -0.92 -20.66 6.38
C PHE A 124 -1.22 -19.56 7.41
N MET A 125 -2.44 -19.03 7.39
CA MET A 125 -2.94 -18.20 8.48
C MET A 125 -4.43 -18.41 8.72
N ARG A 126 -4.82 -18.39 10.00
CA ARG A 126 -6.21 -18.40 10.46
C ARG A 126 -6.40 -17.35 11.54
N TYR A 127 -7.55 -16.68 11.51
CA TYR A 127 -8.03 -15.87 12.62
C TYR A 127 -9.51 -16.12 12.90
N ALA A 128 -9.93 -15.91 14.14
CA ALA A 128 -11.34 -15.99 14.57
C ALA A 128 -11.58 -15.22 15.87
N ASN A 129 -12.85 -15.06 16.24
CA ASN A 129 -13.31 -14.50 17.52
C ASN A 129 -13.41 -15.53 18.65
N TYR A 130 -12.89 -16.74 18.46
CA TYR A 130 -12.83 -17.80 19.47
C TYR A 130 -11.48 -18.51 19.41
N SER A 131 -11.09 -19.14 20.52
CA SER A 131 -9.85 -19.92 20.59
C SER A 131 -10.00 -21.22 19.80
N PHE A 132 -9.40 -21.27 18.61
CA PHE A 132 -9.39 -22.46 17.73
C PHE A 132 -8.09 -23.27 17.83
N PHE A 133 -7.18 -22.94 18.75
CA PHE A 133 -5.84 -23.54 18.80
C PHE A 133 -5.82 -25.06 19.07
N ASP A 134 -6.90 -25.62 19.61
CA ASP A 134 -7.02 -27.06 19.85
C ASP A 134 -7.79 -27.80 18.73
N GLU A 135 -8.25 -27.08 17.70
CA GLU A 135 -8.99 -27.67 16.58
C GLU A 135 -8.07 -28.38 15.59
N VAL A 136 -8.16 -29.70 15.58
CA VAL A 136 -7.37 -30.56 14.67
C VAL A 136 -8.01 -30.64 13.28
N MET A 137 -9.34 -30.68 13.22
CA MET A 137 -10.16 -30.82 12.01
C MET A 137 -11.45 -30.04 12.15
N ASP A 138 -12.03 -29.59 11.04
CA ASP A 138 -13.34 -28.94 11.01
C ASP A 138 -14.08 -29.11 9.67
N SER A 139 -15.28 -28.51 9.57
CA SER A 139 -16.15 -28.64 8.41
C SER A 139 -15.64 -27.98 7.11
N LEU A 140 -14.60 -27.13 7.18
CA LEU A 140 -13.99 -26.47 6.02
C LEU A 140 -12.84 -27.29 5.43
N ASP A 141 -12.44 -28.39 6.08
CA ASP A 141 -11.37 -29.26 5.63
C ASP A 141 -11.68 -29.86 4.25
N THR A 142 -10.75 -29.73 3.31
CA THR A 142 -10.98 -30.09 1.91
C THR A 142 -9.68 -30.50 1.22
N SER A 143 -9.80 -31.22 0.11
CA SER A 143 -8.71 -31.39 -0.86
C SER A 143 -8.95 -30.56 -2.12
N VAL A 144 -7.86 -30.15 -2.78
CA VAL A 144 -7.86 -29.44 -4.06
C VAL A 144 -6.96 -30.23 -5.01
N CYS A 145 -7.51 -30.68 -6.13
CA CYS A 145 -6.81 -31.48 -7.14
C CYS A 145 -6.50 -30.63 -8.39
N SER A 146 -5.41 -30.92 -9.10
CA SER A 146 -5.14 -30.31 -10.41
C SER A 146 -6.11 -30.81 -11.48
N SER A 147 -6.30 -30.02 -12.54
CA SER A 147 -7.12 -30.40 -13.70
C SER A 147 -6.42 -31.34 -14.68
N SER A 148 -5.08 -31.42 -14.62
CA SER A 148 -4.26 -32.31 -15.45
C SER A 148 -4.04 -33.66 -14.77
N ASN A 149 -4.11 -34.74 -15.57
CA ASN A 149 -3.78 -36.10 -15.17
C ASN A 149 -2.45 -36.54 -15.78
N HIS A 150 -1.68 -37.33 -15.05
CA HIS A 150 -0.45 -37.93 -15.57
C HIS A 150 -0.78 -38.94 -16.69
N SER A 151 -0.28 -38.73 -17.92
CA SER A 151 -0.78 -39.42 -19.12
C SER A 151 -0.10 -40.75 -19.46
N SER A 152 1.11 -41.04 -18.94
CA SER A 152 1.89 -42.23 -19.34
C SER A 152 1.64 -43.49 -18.51
N ASP A 153 1.40 -43.36 -17.20
CA ASP A 153 1.07 -44.48 -16.29
C ASP A 153 0.28 -43.99 -15.06
N GLN A 154 -1.04 -43.97 -15.18
CA GLN A 154 -1.94 -43.46 -14.14
C GLN A 154 -1.99 -44.36 -12.90
N GLN A 155 -1.95 -45.68 -13.09
CA GLN A 155 -2.06 -46.63 -11.98
C GLN A 155 -0.75 -46.71 -11.20
N GLY A 156 0.39 -46.71 -11.88
CA GLY A 156 1.70 -46.60 -11.26
C GLY A 156 1.84 -45.28 -10.51
N TYR A 157 1.46 -44.16 -11.11
CA TYR A 157 1.51 -42.85 -10.43
C TYR A 157 0.62 -42.82 -9.19
N SER A 158 -0.63 -43.29 -9.27
CA SER A 158 -1.52 -43.36 -8.10
C SER A 158 -0.94 -44.22 -6.97
N SER A 159 -0.27 -45.31 -7.33
CA SER A 159 0.43 -46.17 -6.37
C SER A 159 1.67 -45.50 -5.76
N ALA A 160 2.38 -44.67 -6.52
CA ALA A 160 3.48 -43.83 -6.02
C ALA A 160 2.96 -42.75 -5.07
N VAL A 161 1.85 -42.08 -5.41
CA VAL A 161 1.18 -41.07 -4.57
C VAL A 161 0.78 -41.67 -3.22
N ASN A 162 0.11 -42.82 -3.19
CA ASN A 162 -0.25 -43.48 -1.92
C ASN A 162 0.98 -43.83 -1.06
N THR A 163 2.07 -44.23 -1.70
CA THR A 163 3.33 -44.57 -1.00
C THR A 163 3.97 -43.32 -0.40
N VAL A 164 4.10 -42.24 -1.18
CA VAL A 164 4.74 -41.00 -0.71
C VAL A 164 3.91 -40.30 0.36
N LEU A 165 2.57 -40.35 0.27
CA LEU A 165 1.67 -39.84 1.30
C LEU A 165 1.85 -40.60 2.62
N SER A 166 1.87 -41.93 2.59
CA SER A 166 2.13 -42.75 3.79
C SER A 166 3.49 -42.46 4.41
N ASN A 167 4.53 -42.27 3.58
CA ASN A 167 5.87 -41.94 4.05
C ASN A 167 5.89 -40.57 4.72
N VAL A 168 5.33 -39.54 4.08
CA VAL A 168 5.37 -38.17 4.59
C VAL A 168 4.59 -38.03 5.90
N THR A 169 3.41 -38.67 6.01
CA THR A 169 2.65 -38.73 7.26
C THR A 169 3.46 -39.36 8.38
N THR A 170 4.14 -40.49 8.12
CA THR A 170 4.92 -41.18 9.15
C THR A 170 6.17 -40.41 9.56
N LEU A 171 6.86 -39.78 8.60
CA LEU A 171 8.09 -39.02 8.85
C LEU A 171 7.79 -37.70 9.57
N ALA A 172 6.74 -36.99 9.18
CA ALA A 172 6.35 -35.72 9.78
C ALA A 172 5.97 -35.89 11.26
N VAL A 173 5.19 -36.91 11.61
CA VAL A 173 4.80 -37.23 13.01
C VAL A 173 6.01 -37.56 13.89
N LYS A 174 7.05 -38.17 13.32
CA LYS A 174 8.29 -38.51 14.03
C LYS A 174 9.27 -37.34 14.10
N SER A 175 9.08 -36.31 13.29
CA SER A 175 9.93 -35.14 13.29
C SER A 175 9.57 -34.23 14.47
N ASN A 176 10.56 -33.50 14.99
CA ASN A 176 10.33 -32.57 16.10
C ASN A 176 9.51 -31.33 15.71
N LYS A 177 9.31 -31.08 14.40
CA LYS A 177 8.63 -29.90 13.87
C LYS A 177 7.38 -30.23 13.05
N GLY A 178 6.91 -31.47 13.16
CA GLY A 178 5.71 -31.90 12.43
C GLY A 178 5.83 -31.85 10.90
N PHE A 179 7.03 -31.78 10.33
CA PHE A 179 7.31 -31.57 8.91
C PHE A 179 8.13 -32.70 8.30
N ALA A 180 7.77 -33.12 7.09
CA ALA A 180 8.61 -33.99 6.28
C ALA A 180 8.39 -33.79 4.79
N VAL A 181 9.39 -34.23 4.02
CA VAL A 181 9.31 -34.41 2.57
C VAL A 181 9.67 -35.85 2.22
N SER A 182 9.07 -36.37 1.16
CA SER A 182 9.36 -37.71 0.67
C SER A 182 9.21 -37.80 -0.85
N SER A 183 9.79 -38.85 -1.43
CA SER A 183 9.63 -39.20 -2.83
C SER A 183 9.39 -40.71 -2.96
N ALA A 184 8.60 -41.11 -3.95
CA ALA A 184 8.35 -42.50 -4.28
C ALA A 184 8.47 -42.70 -5.80
N PHE A 185 9.17 -43.75 -6.21
CA PHE A 185 9.46 -44.07 -7.60
C PHE A 185 8.86 -45.43 -7.96
N ARG A 186 8.15 -45.51 -9.09
CA ARG A 186 7.70 -46.78 -9.68
C ARG A 186 8.54 -47.18 -10.90
N SER A 187 9.03 -46.19 -11.65
CA SER A 187 9.97 -46.35 -12.76
C SER A 187 10.85 -45.08 -12.87
N MET A 188 11.75 -45.02 -13.85
CA MET A 188 12.54 -43.79 -14.11
C MET A 188 11.67 -42.61 -14.57
N GLU A 189 10.45 -42.85 -15.05
CA GLU A 189 9.53 -41.83 -15.57
C GLU A 189 8.35 -41.54 -14.63
N VAL A 190 8.09 -42.43 -13.65
CA VAL A 190 6.95 -42.30 -12.72
C VAL A 190 7.47 -42.07 -11.31
N ALA A 191 7.45 -40.81 -10.90
CA ALA A 191 7.83 -40.36 -9.57
C ALA A 191 6.73 -39.47 -8.96
N ALA A 192 6.49 -39.64 -7.67
CA ALA A 192 5.63 -38.77 -6.88
C ALA A 192 6.45 -38.15 -5.74
N TYR A 193 6.25 -36.85 -5.53
CA TYR A 193 6.94 -36.05 -4.52
C TYR A 193 5.88 -35.49 -3.58
N ALA A 194 6.09 -35.56 -2.27
CA ALA A 194 5.14 -35.00 -1.32
C ALA A 194 5.82 -34.35 -0.12
N LEU A 195 5.11 -33.39 0.45
CA LEU A 195 5.44 -32.64 1.65
C LEU A 195 4.22 -32.67 2.57
N GLY A 196 4.45 -32.82 3.87
CA GLY A 196 3.39 -32.78 4.88
C GLY A 196 3.87 -32.02 6.11
N GLN A 197 3.01 -31.16 6.64
CA GLN A 197 3.26 -30.38 7.85
C GLN A 197 2.02 -30.35 8.74
N CYS A 198 2.17 -30.59 10.03
CA CYS A 198 1.17 -30.20 11.03
C CYS A 198 1.56 -28.88 11.68
N TRP A 199 0.57 -28.12 12.15
CA TRP A 199 0.82 -26.84 12.79
C TRP A 199 1.48 -27.02 14.16
N GLU A 200 2.39 -26.11 14.51
CA GLU A 200 3.30 -26.27 15.65
C GLU A 200 2.58 -26.36 17.00
N ASN A 201 1.37 -25.81 17.09
CA ASN A 201 0.53 -25.87 18.29
C ASN A 201 -0.04 -27.27 18.57
N LEU A 202 0.06 -28.22 17.64
CA LEU A 202 -0.48 -29.57 17.83
C LEU A 202 0.51 -30.51 18.52
N ASN A 203 -0.03 -31.37 19.38
CA ASN A 203 0.73 -32.50 19.94
C ASN A 203 0.89 -33.65 18.92
N THR A 204 1.74 -34.63 19.25
CA THR A 204 2.06 -35.75 18.34
C THR A 204 0.83 -36.57 17.92
N SER A 205 -0.15 -36.80 18.80
CA SER A 205 -1.35 -37.58 18.46
C SER A 205 -2.30 -36.79 17.56
N SER A 206 -2.50 -35.50 17.84
CA SER A 206 -3.29 -34.59 17.00
C SER A 206 -2.66 -34.40 15.62
N CYS A 207 -1.33 -34.24 15.56
CA CYS A 207 -0.57 -34.18 14.32
C CYS A 207 -0.75 -35.45 13.48
N ALA A 208 -0.65 -36.64 14.11
CA ALA A 208 -0.86 -37.92 13.44
C ALA A 208 -2.28 -38.08 12.90
N ALA A 209 -3.29 -37.72 13.70
CA ALA A 209 -4.69 -37.76 13.30
C ALA A 209 -4.96 -36.85 12.09
N CYS A 210 -4.48 -35.60 12.14
CA CYS A 210 -4.67 -34.64 11.06
C CYS A 210 -4.00 -35.12 9.76
N LEU A 211 -2.71 -35.47 9.82
CA LEU A 211 -1.96 -35.89 8.63
C LEU A 211 -2.51 -37.18 8.03
N SER A 212 -3.04 -38.09 8.84
CA SER A 212 -3.70 -39.30 8.35
C SER A 212 -5.00 -38.99 7.61
N ALA A 213 -5.85 -38.13 8.17
CA ALA A 213 -7.10 -37.70 7.54
C ALA A 213 -6.85 -36.90 6.25
N ALA A 214 -5.88 -35.98 6.29
CA ALA A 214 -5.44 -35.19 5.14
C ALA A 214 -4.90 -36.07 4.02
N ALA A 215 -4.05 -37.06 4.34
CA ALA A 215 -3.51 -38.01 3.36
C ALA A 215 -4.61 -38.84 2.71
N ALA A 216 -5.57 -39.35 3.49
CA ALA A 216 -6.72 -40.09 2.98
C ALA A 216 -7.63 -39.23 2.09
N SER A 217 -7.76 -37.94 2.41
CA SER A 217 -8.56 -36.99 1.62
C SER A 217 -7.93 -36.66 0.28
N VAL A 218 -6.62 -36.35 0.26
CA VAL A 218 -5.90 -35.96 -0.96
C VAL A 218 -5.49 -37.14 -1.85
N ALA A 219 -5.39 -38.35 -1.30
CA ALA A 219 -5.17 -39.57 -2.08
C ALA A 219 -6.26 -39.79 -3.15
N LYS A 220 -7.47 -39.27 -2.91
CA LYS A 220 -8.60 -39.30 -3.87
C LYS A 220 -8.35 -38.44 -5.12
N CYS A 221 -7.39 -37.53 -5.09
CA CYS A 221 -7.01 -36.72 -6.24
C CYS A 221 -6.22 -37.53 -7.28
N ALA A 222 -5.56 -38.62 -6.90
CA ALA A 222 -4.81 -39.43 -7.86
C ALA A 222 -5.77 -39.99 -8.95
N PRO A 223 -5.41 -39.94 -10.24
CA PRO A 223 -4.07 -39.71 -10.81
C PRO A 223 -3.75 -38.26 -11.23
N ALA A 224 -4.44 -37.25 -10.69
CA ALA A 224 -4.14 -35.84 -10.96
C ALA A 224 -2.68 -35.51 -10.61
N GLU A 225 -2.02 -34.70 -11.44
CA GLU A 225 -0.59 -34.34 -11.31
C GLU A 225 -0.25 -33.68 -9.97
N GLU A 226 -1.18 -32.92 -9.38
CA GLU A 226 -1.02 -32.32 -8.06
C GLU A 226 -2.27 -32.49 -7.21
N GLY A 227 -2.05 -32.57 -5.89
CA GLY A 227 -3.11 -32.54 -4.90
C GLY A 227 -2.66 -31.83 -3.63
N ARG A 228 -3.57 -31.06 -3.03
CA ARG A 228 -3.36 -30.34 -1.77
C ARG A 228 -4.46 -30.68 -0.78
N ALA A 229 -4.11 -31.08 0.44
CA ALA A 229 -5.02 -31.23 1.57
C ALA A 229 -4.95 -29.99 2.45
N LEU A 230 -6.08 -29.34 2.67
CA LEU A 230 -6.20 -28.10 3.44
C LEU A 230 -7.01 -28.40 4.69
N PHE A 231 -6.32 -28.66 5.81
CA PHE A 231 -6.95 -29.05 7.07
C PHE A 231 -6.70 -27.98 8.14
N ALA A 232 -7.59 -27.90 9.13
CA ALA A 232 -7.50 -26.96 10.24
C ALA A 232 -6.14 -27.06 10.97
N GLY A 233 -5.64 -28.29 11.14
CA GLY A 233 -4.42 -28.60 11.88
C GLY A 233 -3.18 -28.95 11.03
N CYS A 234 -3.30 -29.10 9.72
CA CYS A 234 -2.21 -29.58 8.88
C CYS A 234 -2.40 -29.30 7.38
N PHE A 235 -1.32 -29.47 6.62
CA PHE A 235 -1.27 -29.31 5.18
C PHE A 235 -0.46 -30.43 4.54
N ILE A 236 -0.94 -30.96 3.41
CA ILE A 236 -0.20 -31.93 2.59
C ILE A 236 -0.27 -31.49 1.14
N ARG A 237 0.86 -31.56 0.43
CA ARG A 237 0.92 -31.39 -1.03
C ARG A 237 1.66 -32.56 -1.66
N TYR A 238 1.16 -33.05 -2.80
CA TYR A 238 1.94 -33.90 -3.68
C TYR A 238 2.02 -33.31 -5.10
N SER A 239 3.05 -33.68 -5.85
CA SER A 239 3.28 -33.27 -7.25
C SER A 239 4.09 -34.32 -8.02
N THR A 240 4.17 -34.17 -9.34
CA THR A 240 5.03 -34.95 -10.25
C THR A 240 6.48 -34.47 -10.27
N ALA A 241 6.77 -33.26 -9.75
CA ALA A 241 8.11 -32.70 -9.65
C ALA A 241 8.44 -32.32 -8.18
N PRO A 242 9.72 -32.29 -7.78
CA PRO A 242 10.10 -31.77 -6.47
C PRO A 242 9.85 -30.25 -6.38
N PHE A 243 9.33 -29.80 -5.23
CA PHE A 243 8.88 -28.40 -5.01
C PHE A 243 9.26 -27.82 -3.64
N TRP A 244 10.18 -28.46 -2.93
CA TRP A 244 10.71 -27.96 -1.65
C TRP A 244 12.13 -27.43 -1.82
N ASN A 245 12.52 -26.54 -0.92
CA ASN A 245 13.89 -26.04 -0.88
C ASN A 245 14.82 -27.13 -0.31
N SER A 246 15.87 -27.48 -1.05
CA SER A 246 16.90 -28.39 -0.54
C SER A 246 17.87 -27.59 0.33
N GLU A 247 17.97 -27.92 1.62
CA GLU A 247 19.16 -27.56 2.38
C GLU A 247 20.39 -28.30 1.81
N ASN A 248 21.52 -27.62 1.78
CA ASN A 248 22.82 -28.14 1.33
C ASN A 248 23.25 -29.39 2.12
N SER A 249 22.92 -30.59 1.66
CA SER A 249 23.64 -31.80 2.05
C SER A 249 24.78 -32.07 1.07
N VAL A 250 25.91 -31.38 1.25
CA VAL A 250 27.17 -31.73 0.55
C VAL A 250 27.66 -33.07 1.12
N SER A 251 27.23 -34.17 0.51
CA SER A 251 27.80 -35.49 0.79
C SER A 251 29.22 -35.55 0.21
N ARG A 252 30.21 -35.63 1.11
CA ARG A 252 31.64 -35.70 0.84
C ARG A 252 31.97 -36.96 0.01
N PHE A 253 32.11 -36.84 -1.31
CA PHE A 253 32.53 -37.94 -2.17
C PHE A 253 34.06 -38.09 -2.18
N SER A 254 34.53 -39.33 -1.97
CA SER A 254 35.93 -39.69 -1.74
C SER A 254 36.82 -39.50 -2.99
N SER A 255 37.92 -38.78 -2.79
CA SER A 255 38.86 -38.27 -3.78
C SER A 255 39.77 -39.35 -4.38
N LYS A 256 39.28 -40.23 -5.28
CA LYS A 256 40.17 -41.05 -6.14
C LYS A 256 39.74 -41.26 -7.60
N LYS A 257 38.61 -40.71 -8.07
CA LYS A 257 38.10 -40.97 -9.45
C LYS A 257 38.01 -39.75 -10.38
N LEU A 258 38.57 -38.59 -10.01
CA LEU A 258 38.41 -37.33 -10.79
C LEU A 258 39.45 -37.14 -11.90
N VAL A 259 40.58 -37.87 -11.89
CA VAL A 259 41.72 -37.55 -12.76
C VAL A 259 41.56 -38.08 -14.20
N VAL A 260 40.68 -39.05 -14.45
CA VAL A 260 40.57 -39.71 -15.77
C VAL A 260 39.56 -39.04 -16.70
N LEU A 261 38.64 -38.19 -16.21
CA LEU A 261 37.52 -37.68 -17.01
C LEU A 261 37.79 -36.34 -17.75
N LEU A 262 38.91 -35.67 -17.49
CA LEU A 262 39.14 -34.28 -17.91
C LEU A 262 39.68 -34.08 -19.34
N THR A 263 39.98 -35.13 -20.09
CA THR A 263 40.59 -34.98 -21.43
C THR A 263 39.58 -34.93 -22.60
N VAL A 264 38.29 -35.19 -22.37
CA VAL A 264 37.28 -35.31 -23.44
C VAL A 264 36.33 -34.10 -23.56
N LEU A 265 36.36 -33.14 -22.62
CA LEU A 265 35.31 -32.12 -22.48
C LEU A 265 35.60 -30.72 -23.07
N SER A 266 36.75 -30.46 -23.72
CA SER A 266 37.05 -29.08 -24.15
C SER A 266 36.22 -28.60 -25.35
N SER A 267 35.68 -29.50 -26.16
CA SER A 267 34.94 -29.15 -27.39
C SER A 267 33.43 -28.90 -27.15
N SER A 268 32.86 -29.47 -26.08
CA SER A 268 31.42 -29.45 -25.82
C SER A 268 30.94 -28.31 -24.93
N VAL A 269 31.84 -27.67 -24.17
CA VAL A 269 31.50 -26.54 -23.28
C VAL A 269 31.12 -25.28 -24.06
N GLY A 270 31.79 -25.01 -25.19
CA GLY A 270 31.50 -23.82 -26.00
C GLY A 270 30.09 -23.80 -26.59
N VAL A 271 29.60 -24.96 -27.06
CA VAL A 271 28.26 -25.08 -27.66
C VAL A 271 27.17 -24.97 -26.60
N ILE A 272 27.39 -25.55 -25.42
CA ILE A 272 26.44 -25.49 -24.30
C ILE A 272 26.30 -24.05 -23.78
N LEU A 273 27.39 -23.29 -23.69
CA LEU A 273 27.33 -21.88 -23.26
C LEU A 273 26.57 -20.99 -24.25
N VAL A 274 26.70 -21.23 -25.56
CA VAL A 274 25.95 -20.49 -26.59
C VAL A 274 24.45 -20.84 -26.55
N LEU A 275 24.11 -22.10 -26.32
CA LEU A 275 22.72 -22.55 -26.16
C LEU A 275 22.09 -21.98 -24.89
N ILE A 276 22.82 -21.96 -23.78
CA ILE A 276 22.35 -21.34 -22.53
C ILE A 276 22.14 -19.84 -22.73
N PHE A 277 23.08 -19.13 -23.37
CA PHE A 277 22.95 -17.69 -23.59
C PHE A 277 21.78 -17.35 -24.50
N SER A 278 21.53 -18.15 -25.55
CA SER A 278 20.40 -17.97 -26.46
C SER A 278 19.05 -18.28 -25.80
N VAL A 279 18.98 -19.30 -24.93
CA VAL A 279 17.77 -19.59 -24.13
C VAL A 279 17.51 -18.49 -23.09
N LEU A 280 18.53 -17.99 -22.39
CA LEU A 280 18.38 -16.90 -21.44
C LEU A 280 17.98 -15.59 -22.13
N ALA A 281 18.53 -15.30 -23.31
CA ALA A 281 18.12 -14.17 -24.13
C ALA A 281 16.66 -14.31 -24.61
N TRP A 282 16.25 -15.52 -24.99
CA TRP A 282 14.87 -15.82 -25.39
C TRP A 282 13.89 -15.71 -24.22
N GLN A 283 14.24 -16.22 -23.04
CA GLN A 283 13.43 -16.09 -21.82
C GLN A 283 13.30 -14.64 -21.38
N LYS A 284 14.38 -13.85 -21.38
CA LYS A 284 14.31 -12.40 -21.12
C LYS A 284 13.46 -11.66 -22.15
N LYS A 285 13.56 -12.03 -23.44
CA LYS A 285 12.75 -11.45 -24.52
C LYS A 285 11.28 -11.80 -24.35
N LYS A 286 10.95 -13.04 -23.98
CA LYS A 286 9.58 -13.50 -23.72
C LYS A 286 8.97 -12.84 -22.49
N ALA A 287 9.71 -12.74 -21.38
CA ALA A 287 9.26 -12.05 -20.17
C ALA A 287 8.98 -10.56 -20.43
N ARG A 288 9.87 -9.88 -21.18
CA ARG A 288 9.67 -8.49 -21.60
C ARG A 288 8.44 -8.34 -22.50
N GLN A 289 8.24 -9.25 -23.46
CA GLN A 289 7.06 -9.24 -24.33
C GLN A 289 5.75 -9.51 -23.57
N THR A 290 5.74 -10.37 -22.56
CA THR A 290 4.53 -10.64 -21.75
C THR A 290 4.16 -9.45 -20.86
N SER A 291 5.15 -8.79 -20.23
CA SER A 291 4.92 -7.58 -19.42
C SER A 291 4.48 -6.38 -20.27
N GLU A 292 5.05 -6.20 -21.46
CA GLU A 292 4.62 -5.16 -22.40
C GLU A 292 3.19 -5.43 -22.93
N ARG A 293 2.78 -6.70 -23.08
CA ARG A 293 1.41 -7.07 -23.43
C ARG A 293 0.41 -6.80 -22.30
N SER A 294 0.72 -7.18 -21.05
CA SER A 294 -0.19 -6.97 -19.92
C SER A 294 -0.41 -5.49 -19.62
N LEU A 295 0.63 -4.66 -19.72
CA LEU A 295 0.50 -3.20 -19.60
C LEU A 295 -0.43 -2.64 -20.70
N ARG A 296 -0.24 -3.07 -21.95
CA ARG A 296 -1.01 -2.59 -23.11
C ARG A 296 -2.48 -3.02 -23.05
N ASP A 297 -2.75 -4.22 -22.54
CA ASP A 297 -4.10 -4.72 -22.29
C ASP A 297 -4.79 -3.96 -21.13
N LEU A 298 -4.02 -3.45 -20.16
CA LEU A 298 -4.51 -2.61 -19.05
C LEU A 298 -4.83 -1.17 -19.46
N TYR A 299 -4.04 -0.58 -20.36
CA TYR A 299 -4.14 0.82 -20.78
C TYR A 299 -5.09 1.07 -21.96
N GLY A 300 -5.52 0.02 -22.65
CA GLY A 300 -6.24 0.14 -23.92
C GLY A 300 -5.35 0.66 -25.07
N SER A 301 -5.76 0.41 -26.32
CA SER A 301 -4.97 0.80 -27.51
C SER A 301 -4.91 2.32 -27.77
N GLU A 302 -5.76 3.12 -27.13
CA GLU A 302 -5.86 4.57 -27.39
C GLU A 302 -4.80 5.42 -26.68
N LEU A 303 -4.27 4.97 -25.55
CA LEU A 303 -3.45 5.81 -24.68
C LEU A 303 -2.02 6.07 -25.19
N PRO A 304 -1.23 5.05 -25.61
CA PRO A 304 0.10 5.32 -26.17
C PRO A 304 0.01 6.27 -27.36
N ALA A 305 -1.11 6.27 -28.10
CA ALA A 305 -1.34 7.18 -29.21
C ALA A 305 -1.59 8.63 -28.75
N ARG A 306 -2.44 8.87 -27.74
CA ARG A 306 -2.71 10.22 -27.22
C ARG A 306 -1.48 10.86 -26.55
N ILE A 307 -0.75 10.09 -25.72
CA ILE A 307 0.48 10.58 -25.05
C ILE A 307 1.63 10.79 -26.05
N SER A 308 1.76 9.91 -27.06
CA SER A 308 2.78 10.10 -28.11
C SER A 308 2.49 11.32 -28.99
N GLN A 309 1.22 11.71 -29.13
CA GLN A 309 0.80 12.90 -29.89
C GLN A 309 0.94 14.21 -29.10
N SER A 310 0.86 14.18 -27.76
CA SER A 310 0.95 15.38 -26.91
C SER A 310 2.38 15.86 -26.62
N GLY A 311 3.40 15.10 -27.03
CA GLY A 311 4.81 15.44 -26.80
C GLY A 311 5.26 15.32 -25.33
N LEU A 312 4.41 14.76 -24.46
CA LEU A 312 4.65 14.61 -23.03
C LEU A 312 5.35 13.30 -22.66
N ASN A 313 5.94 12.58 -23.62
CA ASN A 313 6.49 11.24 -23.40
C ASN A 313 7.94 11.27 -22.91
N PHE A 314 8.19 10.71 -21.72
CA PHE A 314 9.52 10.48 -21.16
C PHE A 314 9.90 9.01 -21.27
N SER A 315 11.13 8.76 -21.74
CA SER A 315 11.71 7.42 -21.80
C SER A 315 11.96 6.86 -20.41
N TYR A 316 11.40 5.70 -20.11
CA TYR A 316 11.68 4.99 -18.85
C TYR A 316 13.18 4.75 -18.64
N LYS A 317 13.93 4.48 -19.71
CA LYS A 317 15.39 4.25 -19.65
C LYS A 317 16.13 5.49 -19.16
N ASP A 318 15.69 6.67 -19.60
CA ASP A 318 16.32 7.93 -19.21
C ASP A 318 15.99 8.29 -17.76
N LEU A 319 14.75 8.04 -17.33
CA LEU A 319 14.34 8.20 -15.92
C LEU A 319 15.09 7.24 -14.99
N LYS A 320 15.24 5.97 -15.39
CA LYS A 320 16.01 4.97 -14.64
C LYS A 320 17.47 5.41 -14.50
N LYS A 321 18.07 5.98 -15.54
CA LYS A 321 19.44 6.50 -15.49
C LYS A 321 19.52 7.76 -14.60
N ALA A 322 18.57 8.67 -14.75
CA ALA A 322 18.49 9.95 -14.03
C ALA A 322 18.26 9.81 -12.52
N THR A 323 17.79 8.64 -12.07
CA THR A 323 17.48 8.32 -10.66
C THR A 323 18.40 7.25 -10.07
N CYS A 324 19.50 6.89 -10.77
CA CYS A 324 20.41 5.81 -10.36
C CYS A 324 19.68 4.47 -10.10
N SER A 325 18.77 4.08 -11.00
CA SER A 325 17.87 2.93 -10.85
C SER A 325 16.91 3.05 -9.66
N PHE A 326 16.35 4.25 -9.48
CA PHE A 326 15.39 4.56 -8.41
C PHE A 326 15.93 4.29 -7.01
N ASP A 327 17.20 4.65 -6.80
CA ASP A 327 17.90 4.54 -5.52
C ASP A 327 17.15 5.33 -4.43
N LEU A 328 17.09 4.77 -3.23
CA LEU A 328 16.46 5.40 -2.07
C LEU A 328 17.09 6.75 -1.70
N ALA A 329 18.36 6.98 -2.04
CA ALA A 329 19.04 8.27 -1.86
C ALA A 329 18.37 9.42 -2.63
N TYR A 330 17.68 9.12 -3.73
CA TYR A 330 16.96 10.10 -4.56
C TYR A 330 15.48 10.22 -4.19
N LYS A 331 14.99 9.43 -3.22
CA LYS A 331 13.60 9.48 -2.76
C LYS A 331 13.35 10.80 -2.01
N ILE A 332 12.36 11.57 -2.47
CA ILE A 332 11.98 12.86 -1.87
C ILE A 332 10.63 12.83 -1.14
N GLY A 333 9.81 11.80 -1.38
CA GLY A 333 8.55 11.61 -0.68
C GLY A 333 7.88 10.28 -1.00
N GLN A 334 6.93 9.87 -0.17
CA GLN A 334 6.05 8.73 -0.39
C GLN A 334 4.66 9.07 0.13
N GLY A 335 3.64 8.87 -0.70
CA GLY A 335 2.24 9.08 -0.34
C GLY A 335 1.39 7.88 -0.76
N SER A 336 0.06 8.00 -0.59
CA SER A 336 -0.91 6.97 -1.01
C SER A 336 -0.83 6.66 -2.51
N ASN A 337 -0.45 7.66 -3.31
CA ASN A 337 -0.44 7.60 -4.78
C ASN A 337 0.92 7.20 -5.34
N GLY A 338 1.90 6.81 -4.49
CA GLY A 338 3.20 6.30 -4.93
C GLY A 338 4.42 6.99 -4.32
N THR A 339 5.59 6.72 -4.90
CA THR A 339 6.89 7.21 -4.40
C THR A 339 7.45 8.26 -5.35
N VAL A 340 7.91 9.39 -4.82
CA VAL A 340 8.47 10.49 -5.62
C VAL A 340 9.99 10.49 -5.49
N TYR A 341 10.67 10.54 -6.63
CA TYR A 341 12.12 10.59 -6.75
C TYR A 341 12.56 11.93 -7.37
N LYS A 342 13.66 12.50 -6.90
CA LYS A 342 14.39 13.53 -7.62
C LYS A 342 15.13 12.86 -8.78
N ALA A 343 15.00 13.39 -9.99
CA ALA A 343 15.70 12.91 -11.17
C ALA A 343 16.42 14.08 -11.84
N ILE A 344 17.65 13.83 -12.34
CA ILE A 344 18.42 14.82 -13.09
C ILE A 344 18.46 14.37 -14.55
N LEU A 345 17.70 15.03 -15.40
CA LEU A 345 17.57 14.69 -16.82
C LEU A 345 18.86 15.00 -17.61
N PRO A 346 19.07 14.37 -18.78
CA PRO A 346 20.12 14.77 -19.71
C PRO A 346 20.01 16.28 -20.03
N GLY A 347 21.04 17.05 -19.68
CA GLY A 347 21.02 18.52 -19.77
C GLY A 347 20.98 19.24 -18.42
N GLY A 348 20.88 18.51 -17.30
CA GLY A 348 21.00 19.07 -15.94
C GLY A 348 19.69 19.57 -15.33
N ASN A 349 18.56 19.39 -16.03
CA ASN A 349 17.25 19.78 -15.52
C ASN A 349 16.81 18.84 -14.39
N GLU A 350 16.52 19.40 -13.22
CA GLU A 350 15.99 18.66 -12.07
C GLU A 350 14.47 18.52 -12.18
N VAL A 351 13.97 17.30 -12.04
CA VAL A 351 12.54 16.97 -12.11
C VAL A 351 12.13 16.05 -10.96
N ALA A 352 10.85 16.07 -10.62
CA ALA A 352 10.25 15.15 -9.67
C ALA A 352 9.53 14.04 -10.44
N ALA A 353 10.02 12.80 -10.32
CA ALA A 353 9.44 11.61 -10.93
C ALA A 353 8.58 10.87 -9.89
N LYS A 354 7.26 11.00 -9.98
CA LYS A 354 6.28 10.28 -9.17
C LYS A 354 6.04 8.90 -9.78
N ARG A 355 6.63 7.87 -9.17
CA ARG A 355 6.43 6.45 -9.51
C ARG A 355 5.07 6.01 -9.00
N LEU A 356 4.23 5.51 -9.89
CA LEU A 356 2.87 5.10 -9.58
C LEU A 356 2.79 3.58 -9.44
N PHE A 357 2.01 3.13 -8.45
CA PHE A 357 1.67 1.71 -8.29
C PHE A 357 0.31 1.46 -8.94
N LEU A 358 0.32 1.06 -10.21
CA LEU A 358 -0.91 0.82 -10.97
C LEU A 358 -1.37 -0.63 -10.80
N ASN A 359 -1.85 -0.95 -9.61
CA ASN A 359 -2.32 -2.29 -9.23
C ASN A 359 -3.85 -2.42 -9.24
N THR A 360 -4.58 -1.30 -9.31
CA THR A 360 -6.06 -1.28 -9.35
C THR A 360 -6.55 -0.38 -10.49
N LYS A 361 -7.79 -0.64 -10.94
CA LYS A 361 -8.48 0.22 -11.92
C LYS A 361 -8.59 1.66 -11.44
N GLN A 362 -8.83 1.88 -10.14
CA GLN A 362 -8.92 3.22 -9.55
C GLN A 362 -7.60 4.00 -9.65
N CYS A 363 -6.45 3.37 -9.43
CA CYS A 363 -5.15 4.02 -9.59
C CYS A 363 -4.88 4.42 -11.05
N ILE A 364 -5.33 3.60 -12.00
CA ILE A 364 -5.25 3.89 -13.44
C ILE A 364 -6.15 5.08 -13.79
N ASP A 365 -7.38 5.10 -13.30
CA ASP A 365 -8.31 6.22 -13.52
C ASP A 365 -7.77 7.53 -12.91
N GLN A 366 -7.13 7.47 -11.74
CA GLN A 366 -6.45 8.62 -11.12
C GLN A 366 -5.26 9.12 -11.97
N PHE A 367 -4.45 8.21 -12.51
CA PHE A 367 -3.36 8.56 -13.41
C PHE A 367 -3.86 9.32 -14.65
N PHE A 368 -4.91 8.80 -15.30
CA PHE A 368 -5.51 9.45 -16.47
C PHE A 368 -6.09 10.80 -16.14
N ASN A 369 -6.87 10.86 -15.06
CA ASN A 369 -7.46 12.10 -14.61
C ASN A 369 -6.40 13.15 -14.29
N GLU A 370 -5.30 12.75 -13.65
CA GLU A 370 -4.19 13.66 -13.36
C GLU A 370 -3.58 14.20 -14.65
N VAL A 371 -3.22 13.35 -15.62
CA VAL A 371 -2.66 13.78 -16.93
C VAL A 371 -3.62 14.69 -17.69
N ASP A 372 -4.89 14.31 -17.79
CA ASP A 372 -5.88 15.04 -18.58
C ASP A 372 -6.17 16.41 -17.96
N VAL A 373 -6.36 16.50 -16.64
CA VAL A 373 -6.68 17.77 -15.96
C VAL A 373 -5.46 18.69 -15.91
N ILE A 374 -4.31 18.20 -15.44
CA ILE A 374 -3.14 19.06 -15.18
C ILE A 374 -2.50 19.58 -16.47
N SER A 375 -2.66 18.86 -17.59
CA SER A 375 -2.10 19.28 -18.89
C SER A 375 -2.82 20.47 -19.52
N GLN A 376 -4.08 20.71 -19.11
CA GLN A 376 -4.93 21.79 -19.61
C GLN A 376 -4.76 23.11 -18.84
N VAL A 377 -4.16 23.05 -17.65
CA VAL A 377 -4.04 24.20 -16.74
C VAL A 377 -2.62 24.74 -16.67
N ARG A 378 -2.49 26.07 -16.62
CA ARG A 378 -1.20 26.74 -16.43
C ARG A 378 -1.39 27.97 -15.57
N HIS A 379 -0.85 27.92 -14.36
CA HIS A 379 -0.93 29.04 -13.44
C HIS A 379 0.29 29.09 -12.51
N LYS A 380 0.67 30.29 -12.06
CA LYS A 380 1.88 30.52 -11.25
C LYS A 380 1.85 29.74 -9.92
N ASN A 381 0.66 29.43 -9.39
CA ASN A 381 0.47 28.70 -8.13
C ASN A 381 0.07 27.22 -8.29
N LEU A 382 0.17 26.66 -9.49
CA LEU A 382 -0.04 25.23 -9.74
C LEU A 382 1.28 24.58 -10.15
N VAL A 383 1.48 23.32 -9.76
CA VAL A 383 2.63 22.54 -10.24
C VAL A 383 2.49 22.28 -11.74
N LYS A 384 3.61 22.39 -12.46
CA LYS A 384 3.64 22.06 -13.88
C LYS A 384 3.96 20.58 -14.10
N LEU A 385 3.06 19.85 -14.75
CA LEU A 385 3.38 18.56 -15.35
C LEU A 385 4.27 18.78 -16.58
N LEU A 386 5.43 18.15 -16.58
CA LEU A 386 6.38 18.14 -17.70
C LEU A 386 6.10 16.99 -18.65
N GLY A 387 5.63 15.86 -18.14
CA GLY A 387 5.17 14.73 -18.93
C GLY A 387 4.93 13.46 -18.12
N CYS A 388 4.84 12.32 -18.81
CA CYS A 388 4.64 11.00 -18.22
C CYS A 388 5.51 9.95 -18.94
N SER A 389 5.78 8.83 -18.27
CA SER A 389 6.44 7.66 -18.85
C SER A 389 5.53 6.45 -18.68
N VAL A 390 5.16 5.83 -19.80
CA VAL A 390 4.28 4.65 -19.87
C VAL A 390 4.87 3.53 -20.74
N ASP A 391 6.10 3.71 -21.22
CA ASP A 391 6.82 2.80 -22.13
C ASP A 391 7.68 1.75 -21.41
N GLY A 392 7.73 1.80 -20.07
CA GLY A 392 8.48 0.90 -19.21
C GLY A 392 7.60 -0.07 -18.41
N PRO A 393 8.21 -0.97 -17.61
CA PRO A 393 7.48 -1.87 -16.70
C PRO A 393 6.75 -1.13 -15.56
N GLU A 394 7.03 0.16 -15.40
CA GLU A 394 6.51 1.03 -14.35
C GLU A 394 6.11 2.37 -14.97
N SER A 395 5.17 3.07 -14.36
CA SER A 395 4.62 4.30 -14.89
C SER A 395 4.90 5.49 -14.00
N PHE A 396 5.20 6.62 -14.63
CA PHE A 396 5.67 7.82 -13.94
C PHE A 396 4.95 9.06 -14.42
N LEU A 397 4.71 9.98 -13.49
CA LEU A 397 4.39 11.38 -13.75
C LEU A 397 5.61 12.24 -13.44
N ILE A 398 5.97 13.13 -14.35
CA ILE A 398 7.18 13.94 -14.29
C ILE A 398 6.75 15.39 -14.11
N TYR A 399 7.12 15.99 -12.98
CA TYR A 399 6.84 17.38 -12.63
C TYR A 399 8.13 18.19 -12.54
N GLU A 400 7.99 19.51 -12.54
CA GLU A 400 9.06 20.39 -12.06
C GLU A 400 9.45 20.04 -10.62
N TYR A 401 10.76 20.04 -10.34
CA TYR A 401 11.27 19.78 -9.00
C TYR A 401 11.26 21.07 -8.16
N HIS A 402 10.72 20.97 -6.93
CA HIS A 402 10.72 22.06 -5.96
C HIS A 402 11.52 21.64 -4.72
N PHE A 403 12.65 22.35 -4.47
CA PHE A 403 13.59 21.99 -3.41
C PHE A 403 13.00 22.04 -2.00
N ASN A 404 12.13 23.02 -1.73
CA ASN A 404 11.54 23.21 -0.40
C ASN A 404 10.48 22.12 -0.09
N ARG A 405 10.05 21.32 -1.07
CA ARG A 405 9.03 20.26 -0.91
C ARG A 405 7.72 20.82 -0.36
N SER A 406 6.98 20.05 0.41
CA SER A 406 5.62 20.34 0.86
C SER A 406 5.56 21.26 2.09
N LEU A 407 4.48 22.03 2.18
CA LEU A 407 4.20 23.03 3.20
C LEU A 407 4.06 22.42 4.61
N ASP A 408 3.57 21.19 4.71
CA ASP A 408 3.44 20.45 5.98
C ASP A 408 4.78 20.28 6.72
N LEU A 409 5.90 20.24 5.99
CA LEU A 409 7.26 20.19 6.55
C LEU A 409 7.70 21.52 7.20
N PHE A 410 7.04 22.64 6.89
CA PHE A 410 7.32 23.94 7.50
C PHE A 410 6.36 24.24 8.66
N ILE A 411 5.12 23.75 8.55
CA ILE A 411 4.10 24.02 9.56
C ILE A 411 4.19 23.03 10.72
N PHE A 412 4.38 21.74 10.47
CA PHE A 412 4.22 20.71 11.52
C PHE A 412 5.53 20.03 11.96
N ALA A 413 6.60 20.12 11.18
CA ALA A 413 7.86 19.48 11.56
C ALA A 413 8.63 20.36 12.57
N ASP A 414 9.23 19.74 13.58
CA ASP A 414 10.10 20.41 14.55
C ASP A 414 11.54 20.54 13.99
N ASP A 415 11.66 21.10 12.79
CA ASP A 415 12.95 21.45 12.17
C ASP A 415 13.22 22.94 12.40
N GLN A 416 14.18 23.22 13.29
CA GLN A 416 14.57 24.57 13.67
C GLN A 416 15.08 25.42 12.48
N ASN A 417 15.37 24.81 11.32
CA ASN A 417 15.82 25.51 10.12
C ASN A 417 14.69 25.84 9.12
N ARG A 418 13.44 25.43 9.38
CA ARG A 418 12.30 25.59 8.45
C ARG A 418 11.17 26.41 9.06
N HIS A 419 11.47 27.65 9.42
CA HIS A 419 10.47 28.57 9.98
C HIS A 419 9.92 29.51 8.91
N LEU A 420 8.59 29.66 8.90
CA LEU A 420 7.89 30.66 8.08
C LEU A 420 7.41 31.80 8.98
N ASP A 421 7.84 33.02 8.66
CA ASP A 421 7.30 34.24 9.27
C ASP A 421 5.85 34.48 8.83
N TRP A 422 5.16 35.43 9.47
CA TRP A 422 3.76 35.69 9.15
C TRP A 422 3.56 36.12 7.69
N LYS A 423 4.43 37.00 7.17
CA LYS A 423 4.33 37.50 5.80
C LYS A 423 4.44 36.35 4.79
N GLN A 424 5.35 35.41 5.01
CA GLN A 424 5.51 34.22 4.18
C GLN A 424 4.27 33.32 4.25
N ARG A 425 3.72 33.09 5.45
CA ARG A 425 2.48 32.32 5.61
C ARG A 425 1.29 32.99 4.92
N PHE A 426 1.16 34.30 5.05
CA PHE A 426 0.14 35.09 4.35
C PHE A 426 0.30 34.99 2.83
N ASP A 427 1.51 35.18 2.30
CA ASP A 427 1.81 35.04 0.87
C ASP A 427 1.47 33.64 0.33
N ILE A 428 1.68 32.60 1.16
CA ILE A 428 1.30 31.22 0.84
C ILE A 428 -0.23 31.07 0.81
N ILE A 429 -0.94 31.55 1.83
CA ILE A 429 -2.42 31.53 1.88
C ILE A 429 -3.00 32.23 0.65
N TYR A 430 -2.50 33.43 0.37
CA TYR A 430 -2.94 34.23 -0.77
C TYR A 430 -2.67 33.53 -2.11
N GLY A 431 -1.47 32.97 -2.30
CA GLY A 431 -1.13 32.24 -3.52
C GLY A 431 -1.93 30.94 -3.72
N ILE A 432 -2.28 30.24 -2.64
CA ILE A 432 -3.20 29.08 -2.73
C ILE A 432 -4.58 29.55 -3.16
N ALA A 433 -5.08 30.66 -2.60
CA ALA A 433 -6.38 31.22 -2.97
C ALA A 433 -6.41 31.63 -4.45
N GLU A 434 -5.36 32.28 -4.96
CA GLU A 434 -5.22 32.59 -6.39
C GLU A 434 -5.22 31.31 -7.26
N GLY A 435 -4.51 30.27 -6.84
CA GLY A 435 -4.47 28.99 -7.55
C GLY A 435 -5.84 28.30 -7.64
N LEU A 436 -6.62 28.34 -6.55
CA LEU A 436 -7.97 27.78 -6.52
C LEU A 436 -8.98 28.64 -7.28
N CYS A 437 -8.89 29.96 -7.18
CA CYS A 437 -9.68 30.90 -7.98
C CYS A 437 -9.51 30.60 -9.47
N TYR A 438 -8.26 30.42 -9.91
CA TYR A 438 -7.99 30.04 -11.28
C TYR A 438 -8.67 28.73 -11.69
N LEU A 439 -8.58 27.67 -10.88
CA LEU A 439 -9.20 26.37 -11.18
C LEU A 439 -10.74 26.42 -11.22
N HIS A 440 -11.35 27.28 -10.41
CA HIS A 440 -12.81 27.33 -10.24
C HIS A 440 -13.49 28.28 -11.23
N GLU A 441 -12.83 29.37 -11.57
CA GLU A 441 -13.47 30.55 -12.16
C GLU A 441 -12.76 31.07 -13.43
N GLU A 442 -11.45 30.87 -13.58
CA GLU A 442 -10.68 31.45 -14.70
C GLU A 442 -10.24 30.42 -15.76
N SER A 443 -10.18 29.14 -15.41
CA SER A 443 -9.86 28.07 -16.36
C SER A 443 -11.02 27.81 -17.32
N GLU A 444 -10.69 27.33 -18.53
CA GLU A 444 -11.68 27.05 -19.60
C GLU A 444 -12.80 26.11 -19.13
N THR A 445 -12.44 25.12 -18.30
CA THR A 445 -13.38 24.26 -17.60
C THR A 445 -13.23 24.43 -16.10
N ARG A 446 -14.34 24.39 -15.35
CA ARG A 446 -14.30 24.42 -13.89
C ARG A 446 -13.74 23.12 -13.34
N ILE A 447 -12.63 23.19 -12.61
CA ILE A 447 -11.91 22.04 -12.04
C ILE A 447 -12.02 22.08 -10.52
N ILE A 448 -12.50 20.99 -9.92
CA ILE A 448 -12.57 20.81 -8.46
C ILE A 448 -11.44 19.87 -8.05
N HIS A 449 -10.53 20.32 -7.17
CA HIS A 449 -9.31 19.61 -6.77
C HIS A 449 -9.57 18.39 -5.86
N ARG A 450 -10.46 18.54 -4.86
CA ARG A 450 -10.91 17.54 -3.86
C ARG A 450 -9.91 17.09 -2.80
N ASP A 451 -8.61 17.39 -2.96
CA ASP A 451 -7.58 17.01 -1.97
C ASP A 451 -6.66 18.17 -1.59
N ILE A 452 -7.23 19.32 -1.25
CA ILE A 452 -6.48 20.47 -0.75
C ILE A 452 -6.09 20.24 0.71
N LYS A 453 -4.78 20.20 0.97
CA LYS A 453 -4.15 19.99 2.29
C LYS A 453 -2.69 20.42 2.27
N ALA A 454 -2.07 20.57 3.44
CA ALA A 454 -0.69 21.06 3.55
C ALA A 454 0.34 20.19 2.81
N SER A 455 0.16 18.86 2.75
CA SER A 455 1.07 17.96 2.01
C SER A 455 0.98 18.10 0.49
N ASN A 456 -0.12 18.67 -0.02
CA ASN A 456 -0.39 18.86 -1.46
C ASN A 456 -0.12 20.31 -1.91
N VAL A 457 0.54 21.11 -1.07
CA VAL A 457 1.07 22.43 -1.45
C VAL A 457 2.59 22.37 -1.36
N LEU A 458 3.26 22.41 -2.51
CA LEU A 458 4.71 22.52 -2.59
C LEU A 458 5.14 23.99 -2.50
N LEU A 459 6.35 24.24 -2.03
CA LEU A 459 6.97 25.56 -2.00
C LEU A 459 8.12 25.63 -3.00
N ASP A 460 8.12 26.65 -3.84
CA ASP A 460 9.25 26.92 -4.74
C ASP A 460 10.45 27.53 -3.98
N GLN A 461 11.53 27.84 -4.70
CA GLN A 461 12.75 28.44 -4.11
C GLN A 461 12.51 29.78 -3.40
N LYS A 462 11.44 30.51 -3.76
CA LYS A 462 11.03 31.79 -3.18
C LYS A 462 9.90 31.63 -2.15
N LEU A 463 9.64 30.40 -1.70
CA LEU A 463 8.55 30.03 -0.80
C LEU A 463 7.15 30.40 -1.33
N LYS A 464 6.99 30.45 -2.66
CA LYS A 464 5.67 30.63 -3.28
C LYS A 464 4.98 29.28 -3.44
N PRO A 465 3.65 29.21 -3.20
CA PRO A 465 2.93 27.95 -3.18
C PRO A 465 2.65 27.40 -4.58
N LYS A 466 2.66 26.08 -4.68
CA LYS A 466 2.40 25.28 -5.88
C LYS A 466 1.47 24.11 -5.50
N ILE A 467 0.20 24.20 -5.87
CA ILE A 467 -0.79 23.14 -5.64
C ILE A 467 -0.44 21.93 -6.53
N THR A 468 -0.48 20.73 -5.96
CA THR A 468 -0.13 19.45 -6.62
C THR A 468 -1.14 18.35 -6.30
N ASP A 469 -0.97 17.18 -6.94
CA ASP A 469 -1.75 15.94 -6.77
C ASP A 469 -3.20 16.02 -7.26
N PHE A 470 -3.34 16.13 -8.59
CA PHE A 470 -4.63 16.26 -9.29
C PHE A 470 -5.32 14.91 -9.55
N GLY A 471 -4.83 13.81 -8.96
CA GLY A 471 -5.37 12.46 -9.17
C GLY A 471 -6.86 12.32 -8.79
N LEU A 472 -7.32 13.10 -7.80
CA LEU A 472 -8.73 13.12 -7.41
C LEU A 472 -9.56 14.17 -8.14
N ALA A 473 -8.95 15.12 -8.84
CA ALA A 473 -9.62 16.29 -9.40
C ALA A 473 -10.79 15.91 -10.34
N ARG A 474 -11.79 16.78 -10.49
CA ARG A 474 -12.93 16.53 -11.39
C ARG A 474 -13.27 17.78 -12.18
N VAL A 475 -13.59 17.59 -13.46
CA VAL A 475 -14.06 18.65 -14.34
C VAL A 475 -15.59 18.72 -14.24
N LEU A 476 -16.12 19.90 -13.95
CA LEU A 476 -17.54 20.20 -13.99
C LEU A 476 -17.87 20.83 -15.36
N CYS A 477 -18.60 20.09 -16.20
CA CYS A 477 -18.98 20.55 -17.54
C CYS A 477 -20.36 21.22 -17.57
N GLY A 478 -20.47 22.35 -18.28
CA GLY A 478 -21.73 23.06 -18.55
C GLY A 478 -22.37 23.70 -17.31
N ASP A 479 -23.69 23.91 -17.35
CA ASP A 479 -24.48 24.59 -16.30
C ASP A 479 -24.80 23.71 -15.08
N ARG A 480 -24.07 22.60 -14.90
CA ARG A 480 -24.32 21.69 -13.75
C ARG A 480 -23.94 22.39 -12.45
N THR A 481 -24.82 22.31 -11.45
CA THR A 481 -24.59 22.90 -10.12
C THR A 481 -23.70 22.01 -9.24
N HIS A 482 -23.71 20.69 -9.46
CA HIS A 482 -22.95 19.71 -8.68
C HIS A 482 -22.64 18.44 -9.50
N LEU A 483 -21.70 17.62 -8.99
CA LEU A 483 -21.43 16.25 -9.44
C LEU A 483 -21.79 15.26 -8.35
N THR A 484 -22.51 14.20 -8.68
CA THR A 484 -22.66 13.03 -7.79
C THR A 484 -21.51 12.07 -8.04
N THR A 485 -20.63 11.89 -7.05
CA THR A 485 -19.44 11.02 -7.18
C THR A 485 -19.21 10.23 -5.90
N GLY A 486 -18.47 9.11 -5.99
CA GLY A 486 -18.01 8.41 -4.78
C GLY A 486 -17.15 9.31 -3.91
N ILE A 487 -17.34 9.22 -2.59
CA ILE A 487 -16.61 10.01 -1.60
C ILE A 487 -15.12 9.66 -1.67
N ALA A 488 -14.30 10.67 -1.89
CA ALA A 488 -12.85 10.60 -1.90
C ALA A 488 -12.26 11.94 -1.47
N GLY A 489 -11.14 11.90 -0.76
CA GLY A 489 -10.46 13.06 -0.18
C GLY A 489 -9.82 12.69 1.15
N THR A 490 -9.15 13.65 1.79
CA THR A 490 -8.51 13.44 3.10
C THR A 490 -9.46 13.76 4.24
N VAL A 491 -9.66 12.80 5.15
CA VAL A 491 -10.48 12.97 6.37
C VAL A 491 -9.96 14.18 7.17
N GLY A 492 -10.88 15.05 7.59
CA GLY A 492 -10.58 16.33 8.24
C GLY A 492 -10.62 17.54 7.31
N TYR A 493 -10.37 17.36 6.01
CA TYR A 493 -10.47 18.44 5.01
C TYR A 493 -11.73 18.37 4.16
N MET A 494 -12.46 17.24 4.21
CA MET A 494 -13.68 17.05 3.41
C MET A 494 -14.85 17.87 3.97
N ALA A 495 -15.54 18.56 3.07
CA ALA A 495 -16.72 19.34 3.41
C ALA A 495 -17.90 18.44 3.87
N PRO A 496 -18.68 18.87 4.87
CA PRO A 496 -19.73 18.05 5.47
C PRO A 496 -20.79 17.59 4.46
N GLU A 497 -21.29 18.48 3.60
CA GLU A 497 -22.31 18.18 2.60
C GLU A 497 -21.83 17.14 1.57
N TYR A 498 -20.54 17.15 1.27
CA TYR A 498 -19.93 16.21 0.35
C TYR A 498 -19.77 14.82 0.99
N VAL A 499 -19.45 14.75 2.28
CA VAL A 499 -19.38 13.48 3.03
C VAL A 499 -20.77 12.88 3.22
N VAL A 500 -21.79 13.70 3.50
CA VAL A 500 -23.14 13.22 3.80
C VAL A 500 -23.91 12.86 2.53
N HIS A 501 -23.82 13.69 1.48
CA HIS A 501 -24.67 13.55 0.28
C HIS A 501 -23.92 13.09 -0.97
N GLY A 502 -22.58 13.08 -0.96
CA GLY A 502 -21.77 12.80 -2.17
C GLY A 502 -21.88 13.89 -3.24
N HIS A 503 -22.48 15.04 -2.92
CA HIS A 503 -22.63 16.20 -3.80
C HIS A 503 -21.34 17.00 -3.83
N LEU A 504 -20.62 16.91 -4.94
CA LEU A 504 -19.37 17.62 -5.13
C LEU A 504 -19.60 18.93 -5.89
N THR A 505 -19.15 20.03 -5.30
CA THR A 505 -19.11 21.37 -5.89
C THR A 505 -17.75 22.01 -5.64
N ASN A 506 -17.48 23.17 -6.25
CA ASN A 506 -16.28 23.95 -5.94
C ASN A 506 -16.25 24.44 -4.48
N LYS A 507 -17.40 24.51 -3.78
CA LYS A 507 -17.48 24.84 -2.35
C LYS A 507 -16.84 23.78 -1.44
N ALA A 508 -16.63 22.57 -1.94
CA ALA A 508 -15.87 21.54 -1.21
C ALA A 508 -14.38 21.93 -1.07
N ASP A 509 -13.77 22.44 -2.15
CA ASP A 509 -12.40 22.95 -2.12
C ASP A 509 -12.28 24.21 -1.27
N VAL A 510 -13.31 25.08 -1.26
CA VAL A 510 -13.35 26.28 -0.40
C VAL A 510 -13.29 25.85 1.08
N TYR A 511 -14.05 24.83 1.48
CA TYR A 511 -13.99 24.29 2.82
C TYR A 511 -12.60 23.75 3.16
N SER A 512 -12.02 22.92 2.28
CA SER A 512 -10.67 22.38 2.48
C SER A 512 -9.61 23.48 2.58
N PHE A 513 -9.75 24.57 1.80
CA PHE A 513 -8.91 25.76 1.90
C PHE A 513 -9.04 26.43 3.27
N GLY A 514 -10.25 26.61 3.78
CA GLY A 514 -10.47 27.19 5.11
C GLY A 514 -9.83 26.38 6.24
N VAL A 515 -9.90 25.04 6.17
CA VAL A 515 -9.18 24.16 7.10
C VAL A 515 -7.67 24.38 7.00
N LEU A 516 -7.13 24.41 5.78
CA LEU A 516 -5.70 24.64 5.55
C LEU A 516 -5.23 26.01 6.07
N VAL A 517 -6.03 27.07 5.91
CA VAL A 517 -5.74 28.39 6.49
C VAL A 517 -5.59 28.29 8.01
N ILE A 518 -6.49 27.58 8.68
CA ILE A 518 -6.46 27.38 10.13
C ILE A 518 -5.22 26.62 10.55
N GLU A 519 -4.81 25.59 9.81
CA GLU A 519 -3.56 24.88 10.07
C GLU A 519 -2.33 25.79 9.92
N ILE A 520 -2.30 26.63 8.88
CA ILE A 520 -1.20 27.59 8.64
C ILE A 520 -1.08 28.60 9.78
N VAL A 521 -2.20 29.12 10.29
CA VAL A 521 -2.20 30.11 11.38
C VAL A 521 -1.83 29.48 12.73
N THR A 522 -2.38 28.30 13.03
CA THR A 522 -2.23 27.67 14.35
C THR A 522 -0.95 26.84 14.47
N GLY A 523 -0.40 26.37 13.35
CA GLY A 523 0.69 25.39 13.38
C GLY A 523 0.25 23.99 13.83
N LYS A 524 -1.05 23.74 13.96
CA LYS A 524 -1.62 22.47 14.45
C LYS A 524 -2.28 21.70 13.30
N ARG A 525 -2.18 20.37 13.31
CA ARG A 525 -2.88 19.50 12.36
C ARG A 525 -4.37 19.42 12.71
N CYS A 526 -5.26 19.44 11.71
CA CYS A 526 -6.70 19.33 11.92
C CYS A 526 -7.14 17.95 12.46
N CYS A 527 -6.39 16.89 12.15
CA CYS A 527 -6.57 15.55 12.71
C CYS A 527 -5.33 15.17 13.55
N GLY A 528 -5.50 15.02 14.87
CA GLY A 528 -4.40 14.67 15.77
C GLY A 528 -3.93 13.23 15.57
N SER A 529 -2.62 12.99 15.70
CA SER A 529 -2.13 11.65 16.03
C SER A 529 -2.80 11.21 17.33
N THR A 530 -3.42 10.04 17.32
CA THR A 530 -3.76 9.20 18.47
C THR A 530 -3.30 9.74 19.82
N GLY A 531 -4.22 10.28 20.66
CA GLY A 531 -3.97 10.43 22.10
C GLY A 531 -4.41 11.70 22.83
N SER A 532 -5.00 12.73 22.19
CA SER A 532 -5.54 13.87 22.97
C SER A 532 -7.03 13.66 23.29
N HIS A 533 -7.31 13.25 24.52
CA HIS A 533 -8.65 13.04 25.09
C HIS A 533 -9.46 14.34 25.34
N SER A 534 -9.15 15.45 24.67
CA SER A 534 -10.02 16.63 24.64
C SER A 534 -10.85 16.57 23.35
N GLY A 535 -12.13 16.22 23.44
CA GLY A 535 -13.05 16.06 22.31
C GLY A 535 -13.40 17.33 21.53
N HIS A 536 -12.46 18.26 21.34
CA HIS A 536 -12.64 19.46 20.53
C HIS A 536 -11.88 19.32 19.21
N SER A 537 -12.62 19.34 18.10
CA SER A 537 -12.06 19.55 16.76
C SER A 537 -11.26 20.86 16.73
N LEU A 538 -10.12 20.93 16.01
CA LEU A 538 -9.32 22.16 15.87
C LEU A 538 -10.18 23.35 15.41
N LEU A 539 -11.17 23.09 14.54
CA LEU A 539 -12.15 24.08 14.09
C LEU A 539 -12.99 24.63 15.25
N ALA A 540 -13.38 23.78 16.20
CA ALA A 540 -14.13 24.19 17.39
C ALA A 540 -13.27 25.02 18.35
N GLU A 541 -12.01 24.63 18.57
CA GLU A 541 -11.06 25.43 19.35
C GLU A 541 -10.91 26.84 18.75
N VAL A 542 -10.73 26.93 17.42
CA VAL A 542 -10.55 28.19 16.71
C VAL A 542 -11.80 29.05 16.75
N TRP A 543 -12.97 28.45 16.52
CA TRP A 543 -14.27 29.13 16.59
C TRP A 543 -14.52 29.75 17.97
N HIS A 544 -14.32 28.99 19.05
CA HIS A 544 -14.50 29.49 20.41
C HIS A 544 -13.55 30.64 20.74
N ASN A 545 -12.27 30.53 20.36
CA ASN A 545 -11.31 31.60 20.59
C ASN A 545 -11.60 32.84 19.75
N TYR A 546 -12.11 32.69 18.53
CA TYR A 546 -12.54 33.81 17.71
C TYR A 546 -13.75 34.53 18.33
N MET A 547 -14.80 33.79 18.74
CA MET A 547 -15.98 34.34 19.40
C MET A 547 -15.65 35.01 20.75
N ALA A 548 -14.66 34.48 21.48
CA ALA A 548 -14.20 35.05 22.74
C ALA A 548 -13.24 36.24 22.58
N ASN A 549 -12.90 36.66 21.34
CA ASN A 549 -11.87 37.65 21.05
C ASN A 549 -10.49 37.30 21.64
N THR A 550 -10.13 36.02 21.65
CA THR A 550 -8.84 35.51 22.14
C THR A 550 -8.03 34.77 21.08
N VAL A 551 -8.05 35.25 19.84
CA VAL A 551 -7.36 34.64 18.68
C VAL A 551 -5.86 34.48 18.95
N GLU A 552 -5.23 35.39 19.69
CA GLU A 552 -3.81 35.31 20.05
C GLU A 552 -3.41 34.00 20.76
N LYS A 553 -4.36 33.33 21.43
CA LYS A 553 -4.12 32.05 22.12
C LYS A 553 -3.95 30.87 21.16
N ILE A 554 -4.58 30.92 19.98
CA ILE A 554 -4.51 29.85 18.99
C ILE A 554 -3.41 30.06 17.95
N VAL A 555 -2.91 31.30 17.81
CA VAL A 555 -1.80 31.60 16.90
C VAL A 555 -0.56 30.81 17.31
N ASP A 556 0.09 30.22 16.29
CA ASP A 556 1.35 29.49 16.42
C ASP A 556 2.34 30.30 17.28
N ALA A 557 2.91 29.66 18.30
CA ALA A 557 3.84 30.29 19.22
C ALA A 557 5.02 30.96 18.51
N ARG A 558 5.43 30.42 17.35
CA ARG A 558 6.51 30.98 16.51
C ARG A 558 6.17 32.34 15.90
N LEU A 559 4.88 32.66 15.75
CA LEU A 559 4.41 33.93 15.18
C LEU A 559 4.13 35.00 16.25
N ARG A 560 3.95 34.61 17.52
CA ARG A 560 3.50 35.51 18.61
C ARG A 560 4.43 36.69 18.89
N GLN A 561 5.69 36.61 18.48
CA GLN A 561 6.67 37.68 18.67
C GLN A 561 6.52 38.83 17.63
N GLN A 562 5.63 38.68 16.63
CA GLN A 562 5.42 39.66 15.56
C GLN A 562 4.24 40.59 15.89
N VAL A 563 4.49 41.53 16.81
CA VAL A 563 3.50 42.41 17.47
C VAL A 563 2.58 43.19 16.50
N GLY A 564 2.99 43.43 15.26
CA GLY A 564 2.17 44.14 14.25
C GLY A 564 1.23 43.27 13.40
N ALA A 565 1.26 41.94 13.53
CA ALA A 565 0.55 41.03 12.62
C ALA A 565 -0.83 40.57 13.12
N LEU A 566 -1.16 40.77 14.41
CA LEU A 566 -2.33 40.12 15.02
C LEU A 566 -3.66 40.51 14.36
N GLU A 567 -3.83 41.76 13.93
CA GLU A 567 -5.05 42.20 13.24
C GLU A 567 -5.20 41.55 11.85
N GLU A 568 -4.09 41.42 11.11
CA GLU A 568 -4.08 40.70 9.83
C GLU A 568 -4.33 39.20 10.04
N ILE A 569 -3.74 38.61 11.08
CA ILE A 569 -3.98 37.21 11.47
C ILE A 569 -5.46 36.99 11.80
N THR A 570 -6.07 37.86 12.60
CA THR A 570 -7.49 37.76 12.97
C THR A 570 -8.40 37.84 11.74
N ARG A 571 -8.10 38.73 10.78
CA ARG A 571 -8.81 38.79 9.49
C ARG A 571 -8.66 37.49 8.69
N VAL A 572 -7.46 36.94 8.62
CA VAL A 572 -7.21 35.66 7.92
C VAL A 572 -7.93 34.50 8.59
N VAL A 573 -7.97 34.45 9.92
CA VAL A 573 -8.76 33.46 10.69
C VAL A 573 -10.24 33.60 10.35
N GLN A 574 -10.76 34.82 10.30
CA GLN A 574 -12.15 35.08 9.92
C GLN A 574 -12.46 34.59 8.51
N VAL A 575 -11.57 34.82 7.53
CA VAL A 575 -11.70 34.28 6.18
C VAL A 575 -11.70 32.74 6.20
N GLY A 576 -10.81 32.13 6.98
CA GLY A 576 -10.76 30.67 7.16
C GLY A 576 -12.08 30.11 7.71
N LEU A 577 -12.64 30.74 8.75
CA LEU A 577 -13.93 30.36 9.36
C LEU A 577 -15.13 30.57 8.42
N LEU A 578 -15.08 31.61 7.60
CA LEU A 578 -16.09 31.86 6.58
C LEU A 578 -16.03 30.78 5.47
N CYS A 579 -14.84 30.32 5.13
CA CYS A 579 -14.66 29.23 4.17
C CYS A 579 -15.12 27.87 4.71
N THR A 580 -15.12 27.67 6.03
CA THR A 580 -15.51 26.39 6.67
C THR A 580 -16.96 26.33 7.15
N GLN A 581 -17.83 27.29 6.79
CA GLN A 581 -19.25 27.24 7.16
C GLN A 581 -19.90 25.91 6.78
N ALA A 582 -20.74 25.34 7.65
CA ALA A 582 -21.38 24.05 7.40
C ALA A 582 -22.27 24.09 6.15
N ASN A 583 -23.00 25.19 5.95
CA ASN A 583 -23.78 25.44 4.76
C ASN A 583 -22.87 25.87 3.58
N PRO A 584 -22.83 25.13 2.45
CA PRO A 584 -22.01 25.48 1.30
C PRO A 584 -22.39 26.82 0.65
N ASP A 585 -23.65 27.29 0.78
CA ASP A 585 -24.09 28.55 0.17
C ASP A 585 -23.54 29.78 0.87
N GLU A 586 -23.23 29.67 2.16
CA GLU A 586 -22.61 30.74 2.97
C GLU A 586 -21.12 30.88 2.70
N ARG A 587 -20.48 29.86 2.11
CA ARG A 587 -19.06 29.90 1.76
C ARG A 587 -18.84 30.83 0.55
N PRO A 588 -17.84 31.72 0.57
CA PRO A 588 -17.55 32.63 -0.54
C PRO A 588 -17.02 31.86 -1.75
N ALA A 589 -17.15 32.47 -2.93
CA ALA A 589 -16.37 32.07 -4.11
C ALA A 589 -14.88 32.37 -3.89
N MET A 590 -13.98 31.67 -4.58
CA MET A 590 -12.54 31.85 -4.36
C MET A 590 -12.05 33.22 -4.86
N SER A 591 -12.67 33.79 -5.90
CA SER A 591 -12.44 35.20 -6.28
C SER A 591 -12.72 36.16 -5.12
N ARG A 592 -13.84 35.95 -4.41
CA ARG A 592 -14.20 36.75 -3.24
C ARG A 592 -13.22 36.52 -2.09
N VAL A 593 -12.74 35.30 -1.88
CA VAL A 593 -11.67 35.01 -0.90
C VAL A 593 -10.39 35.80 -1.23
N VAL A 594 -9.98 35.83 -2.50
CA VAL A 594 -8.81 36.61 -2.94
C VAL A 594 -9.01 38.11 -2.68
N GLU A 595 -10.19 38.66 -2.95
CA GLU A 595 -10.52 40.05 -2.61
C GLU A 595 -10.43 40.33 -1.11
N LEU A 596 -11.04 39.46 -0.28
CA LEU A 596 -11.05 39.59 1.18
C LEU A 596 -9.63 39.54 1.78
N LEU A 597 -8.75 38.73 1.20
CA LEU A 597 -7.35 38.68 1.63
C LEU A 597 -6.54 39.90 1.14
N ARG A 598 -6.91 40.49 -0.01
CA ARG A 598 -6.19 41.64 -0.58
C ARG A 598 -6.50 42.96 0.13
N ASP A 599 -7.71 43.12 0.65
CA ASP A 599 -8.18 44.36 1.24
C ASP A 599 -7.49 44.65 2.58
N ARG A 600 -6.33 45.34 2.49
CA ARG A 600 -5.48 45.67 3.64
C ARG A 600 -6.06 46.78 4.51
N ASP A 601 -6.90 47.63 3.94
CA ASP A 601 -7.45 48.80 4.62
C ASP A 601 -8.93 48.57 4.91
N GLY A 602 -9.35 48.73 6.16
CA GLY A 602 -10.76 48.82 6.58
C GLY A 602 -11.49 50.05 6.03
N ALA A 603 -11.24 50.43 4.78
CA ALA A 603 -11.72 51.65 4.13
C ALA A 603 -13.06 51.47 3.39
N ARG A 604 -13.56 50.24 3.22
CA ARG A 604 -14.97 49.99 2.90
C ARG A 604 -15.66 49.49 4.15
N GLY A 605 -16.19 50.45 4.90
CA GLY A 605 -17.00 50.19 6.08
C GLY A 605 -18.11 49.17 5.79
N ASP A 606 -18.30 48.28 6.76
CA ASP A 606 -19.61 47.76 7.16
C ASP A 606 -20.54 47.17 6.10
N ALA A 607 -20.00 46.69 4.97
CA ALA A 607 -20.68 45.69 4.16
C ALA A 607 -20.50 44.30 4.82
N GLY A 608 -21.15 44.16 5.98
CA GLY A 608 -21.32 43.02 6.89
C GLY A 608 -20.58 41.73 6.56
N PHE A 609 -19.49 41.48 7.29
CA PHE A 609 -19.03 40.12 7.56
C PHE A 609 -20.00 39.46 8.54
N VAL A 610 -20.98 38.70 8.05
CA VAL A 610 -21.85 37.89 8.91
C VAL A 610 -21.40 36.44 8.79
N LEU A 611 -20.69 35.94 9.81
CA LEU A 611 -20.56 34.50 9.99
C LEU A 611 -21.94 33.98 10.40
N GLY A 612 -22.43 32.93 9.73
CA GLY A 612 -23.73 32.35 10.04
C GLY A 612 -23.72 31.65 11.39
N GLY A 613 -23.17 30.44 11.41
CA GLY A 613 -23.07 29.58 12.61
C GLY A 613 -21.69 28.91 12.74
N PRO A 614 -21.52 28.00 13.72
CA PRO A 614 -20.27 27.27 13.86
C PRO A 614 -19.98 26.47 12.57
N PRO A 615 -18.70 26.34 12.16
CA PRO A 615 -18.29 25.62 10.95
C PRO A 615 -18.42 24.08 11.07
N PHE A 616 -19.14 23.60 12.07
CA PHE A 616 -19.34 22.19 12.40
C PHE A 616 -20.76 22.02 12.93
N PHE A 617 -21.34 20.83 12.74
CA PHE A 617 -22.58 20.48 13.41
C PHE A 617 -22.31 20.34 14.92
N GLU A 618 -22.94 21.19 15.73
CA GLU A 618 -23.10 20.89 17.16
C GLU A 618 -23.99 19.65 17.25
N VAL A 619 -23.41 18.51 17.61
CA VAL A 619 -24.21 17.43 18.17
C VAL A 619 -24.51 17.87 19.58
N ASP A 620 -25.73 18.33 19.82
CA ASP A 620 -26.23 18.61 21.16
C ASP A 620 -26.04 17.35 22.02
N VAL A 621 -25.00 17.34 22.85
CA VAL A 621 -24.96 16.51 24.06
C VAL A 621 -25.70 17.29 25.15
N ALA A 622 -26.95 17.65 24.86
CA ALA A 622 -27.83 18.34 25.79
C ALA A 622 -28.93 17.37 26.21
N GLY A 623 -28.66 16.65 27.29
CA GLY A 623 -29.60 15.69 27.84
C GLY A 623 -29.12 15.03 29.13
N GLY A 624 -28.44 15.78 29.99
CA GLY A 624 -28.34 15.43 31.41
C GLY A 624 -29.72 15.54 32.07
N ALA A 625 -30.60 14.59 31.78
CA ALA A 625 -31.80 14.33 32.54
C ALA A 625 -31.75 12.85 32.90
N GLY A 626 -31.56 12.57 34.19
CA GLY A 626 -31.64 11.21 34.71
C GLY A 626 -32.97 10.59 34.29
N CYS A 627 -32.90 9.51 33.54
CA CYS A 627 -34.00 8.57 33.38
C CYS A 627 -33.50 7.22 33.88
N ASN A 628 -34.22 6.73 34.88
CA ASN A 628 -33.95 5.51 35.61
C ASN A 628 -33.76 4.31 34.66
N GLU A 629 -32.92 3.38 35.10
CA GLU A 629 -33.01 1.97 34.73
C GLU A 629 -34.43 1.49 35.05
N ASP A 630 -35.24 1.30 34.01
CA ASP A 630 -36.42 0.43 33.91
C ASP A 630 -37.39 1.04 32.88
N GLU A 631 -37.84 0.20 31.92
CA GLU A 631 -38.76 0.50 30.79
C GLU A 631 -38.11 0.84 29.42
N ALA A 632 -37.43 -0.16 28.84
CA ALA A 632 -37.39 -0.33 27.39
C ALA A 632 -37.55 -1.83 27.04
N SER A 633 -38.70 -2.39 27.44
CA SER A 633 -39.26 -3.57 26.80
C SER A 633 -40.56 -3.13 26.14
N THR A 634 -40.84 -3.66 24.95
CA THR A 634 -42.01 -3.41 24.09
C THR A 634 -41.85 -2.26 23.09
N LEU A 635 -41.39 -2.60 21.88
CA LEU A 635 -42.05 -2.28 20.58
C LEU A 635 -41.08 -2.54 19.41
N LEU A 636 -40.96 -3.82 19.01
CA LEU A 636 -40.68 -4.21 17.63
C LEU A 636 -41.64 -5.36 17.29
N GLN A 637 -42.77 -4.98 16.71
CA GLN A 637 -43.61 -5.81 15.83
C GLN A 637 -43.54 -5.21 14.43
#